data_AF-A0A9D2IWI4-F1
#
_entry.id   AF-A0A9D2IWI4-F1
#
_cell.length_a   1.000
_cell.length_b   1.000
_cell.length_c   1.000
_cell.angle_alpha   90.00
_cell.angle_beta   90.00
_cell.angle_gamma   90.00
#
_symmetry.space_group_name_H-M   'P 1'
#
loop_
_entity.id
_entity.type
_entity.pdbx_description
1 polymer ?
#
loop_
_entity_poly.entity_id
_entity_poly.type
_entity_poly.pdbx_seq_one_letter_code
_entity_poly.pdbx_strand_id
1 'polypeptide(L)'
;MSIEELRLKNQGLVEAQQSSGVKTGNVSSEGTDTSGYIIDGSSTSTASQTESTELVSEDDAVVGGELDINPFSMVDDSAIKAEYMSLDTDNDGVLTKEELLSWDGIIDGINGTLDNLKSVFAGLGLKVDDASGSTSAPSADGEGNVSTDVPVENTQPAESGEEIMPDAVKIDDLKDATKDEFKEVAKQSEELWKEIENIGMNDVFKLIDTDEDGKVSEEELQAIAELDSENNEDGKDSISIEDLKKAVENDKAAKAEEAKAEETAKAKEESNKSDTQVQKQNLRPSNGVSGGGGVGGSSGAGGGSYGGGTSGVSGASTSDLPKAETLEELQQQKTQLETEITDKQSEMSEISAGTSDKVSAEKQAMEDAKEDMEEAIKNDDKINKETKDEYLELTNNIEKNNQAISENESETMQTESSISQTESSISTLESSLNSLKLSGEEDDEQKAKIEARRSELESQIADKKTELGELQDKKEQLVADKSDLEKEKADLDKQKAELEKEVLKNASPETKAAIKTYNDKQEAFESKKTEALSTAKSELDTKVKELSEVEQKINEKQDQEAKGPTFDFEEGEYSEAEMAAFEANWAENKERYEAVAEKTGVPAELIAAIHWREGSGNFDTYLHNGDPLGSPTTHVPAGIYFDNWEEAAIDAISSHRGDSTLTADSTDLDAMADFAERYNGLGYRNRGVPSAYVWAGTDQYTSGKFVADGQYDPNAVDQQLGVMLMLKHIM
;
A
#
# COMPACT_ATOMS: atom_id res chain seq x y z
N MET A 1 32.16 23.14 14.03
CA MET A 1 31.01 23.91 14.55
C MET A 1 30.30 23.05 15.58
N SER A 2 29.59 23.64 16.54
CA SER A 2 28.66 22.89 17.40
C SER A 2 27.31 22.70 16.71
N ILE A 3 26.51 21.74 17.18
CA ILE A 3 25.14 21.50 16.69
C ILE A 3 24.28 22.76 16.84
N GLU A 4 24.50 23.55 17.90
CA GLU A 4 23.80 24.82 18.14
C GLU A 4 24.13 25.90 17.09
N GLU A 5 25.38 25.95 16.60
CA GLU A 5 25.78 26.87 15.51
C GLU A 5 25.14 26.48 14.17
N LEU A 6 24.98 25.18 13.91
CA LEU A 6 24.27 24.68 12.73
C LEU A 6 22.76 24.98 12.81
N ARG A 7 22.14 24.76 13.98
CA ARG A 7 20.72 25.06 14.23
C ARG A 7 20.39 26.54 14.01
N LEU A 8 21.23 27.44 14.52
CA LEU A 8 21.11 28.89 14.30
C LEU A 8 21.29 29.29 12.83
N LYS A 9 22.20 28.62 12.10
CA LYS A 9 22.38 28.84 10.64
C LYS A 9 21.13 28.44 9.84
N ASN A 10 20.54 27.28 10.15
CA ASN A 10 19.31 26.83 9.49
C ASN A 10 18.11 27.74 9.80
N GLN A 11 17.96 28.23 11.04
CA GLN A 11 16.94 29.24 11.34
C GLN A 11 17.10 30.51 10.48
N GLY A 12 18.33 31.02 10.33
CA GLY A 12 18.60 32.18 9.47
C GLY A 12 18.31 31.95 7.98
N LEU A 13 18.44 30.70 7.49
CA LEU A 13 18.08 30.33 6.11
C LEU A 13 16.56 30.22 5.92
N VAL A 14 15.83 29.66 6.89
CA VAL A 14 14.36 29.58 6.85
C VAL A 14 13.73 30.98 6.91
N GLU A 15 14.23 31.88 7.76
CA GLU A 15 13.78 33.28 7.79
C GLU A 15 14.08 34.01 6.46
N ALA A 16 15.21 33.70 5.81
CA ALA A 16 15.54 34.26 4.50
C ALA A 16 14.57 33.78 3.40
N GLN A 17 14.24 32.48 3.35
CA GLN A 17 13.27 31.93 2.40
C GLN A 17 11.84 32.46 2.61
N GLN A 18 11.42 32.71 3.85
CA GLN A 18 10.13 33.36 4.12
C GLN A 18 10.11 34.85 3.75
N SER A 19 11.27 35.49 3.58
CA SER A 19 11.38 36.92 3.23
C SER A 19 11.30 37.22 1.73
N SER A 20 11.53 36.23 0.86
CA SER A 20 11.54 36.39 -0.61
C SER A 20 10.16 36.16 -1.26
N GLY A 21 9.17 35.65 -0.51
CA GLY A 21 7.79 35.50 -0.97
C GLY A 21 7.12 36.85 -1.28
N VAL A 22 6.81 37.09 -2.56
CA VAL A 22 6.18 38.34 -3.01
C VAL A 22 4.74 38.45 -2.48
N LYS A 23 4.44 39.58 -1.85
CA LYS A 23 3.17 39.86 -1.14
C LYS A 23 1.92 39.78 -2.03
N THR A 24 1.15 38.71 -1.92
CA THR A 24 -0.30 38.69 -2.19
C THR A 24 -1.07 39.14 -0.93
N GLY A 25 -0.99 40.44 -0.63
CA GLY A 25 -1.53 41.01 0.61
C GLY A 25 -3.06 41.01 0.69
N ASN A 26 -3.67 39.92 1.14
CA ASN A 26 -5.10 39.82 1.41
C ASN A 26 -5.46 40.46 2.77
N VAL A 27 -5.57 41.79 2.79
CA VAL A 27 -5.84 42.57 4.00
C VAL A 27 -7.34 42.60 4.31
N SER A 28 -7.74 42.09 5.47
CA SER A 28 -9.09 42.29 5.99
C SER A 28 -9.34 43.76 6.31
N SER A 29 -10.52 44.27 5.96
CA SER A 29 -10.94 45.64 6.28
C SER A 29 -12.36 45.67 6.82
N GLU A 30 -12.48 45.96 8.12
CA GLU A 30 -13.65 46.66 8.63
C GLU A 30 -13.50 48.15 8.29
N GLY A 31 -14.60 48.83 7.95
CA GLY A 31 -14.65 50.30 7.96
C GLY A 31 -14.86 51.04 6.62
N THR A 32 -16.11 51.06 6.15
CA THR A 32 -16.88 52.26 5.71
C THR A 32 -16.39 53.21 4.57
N ASP A 33 -17.39 53.76 3.86
CA ASP A 33 -17.42 55.06 3.15
C ASP A 33 -16.83 55.24 1.72
N THR A 34 -17.60 54.75 0.73
CA THR A 34 -18.16 55.51 -0.44
C THR A 34 -17.30 56.37 -1.41
N SER A 35 -17.62 56.22 -2.72
CA SER A 35 -17.27 57.08 -3.89
C SER A 35 -15.83 56.97 -4.45
N GLY A 36 -15.53 57.19 -5.74
CA GLY A 36 -16.35 57.45 -6.95
C GLY A 36 -15.51 57.90 -8.17
N TYR A 37 -16.07 57.88 -9.41
CA TYR A 37 -15.43 58.18 -10.74
C TYR A 37 -14.38 57.14 -11.24
N ILE A 38 -14.31 56.58 -12.48
CA ILE A 38 -14.70 56.87 -13.89
C ILE A 38 -13.54 57.45 -14.77
N ILE A 39 -13.42 56.98 -16.04
CA ILE A 39 -12.51 57.38 -17.18
C ILE A 39 -11.15 56.61 -17.24
N ASP A 40 -10.51 56.23 -18.36
CA ASP A 40 -10.80 55.81 -19.77
C ASP A 40 -9.44 55.59 -20.53
N GLY A 41 -9.39 55.06 -21.76
CA GLY A 41 -8.40 55.52 -22.77
C GLY A 41 -7.22 54.64 -23.25
N SER A 42 -7.49 53.55 -23.99
CA SER A 42 -6.91 53.18 -25.31
C SER A 42 -5.42 53.43 -25.73
N SER A 43 -4.78 52.33 -26.20
CA SER A 43 -4.21 52.12 -27.58
C SER A 43 -2.78 52.57 -28.08
N THR A 44 -2.02 51.57 -28.58
CA THR A 44 -1.35 51.44 -29.93
C THR A 44 0.03 52.06 -30.34
N SER A 45 0.98 51.17 -30.72
CA SER A 45 1.60 50.98 -32.09
C SER A 45 3.02 51.50 -32.50
N THR A 46 3.78 50.58 -33.17
CA THR A 46 4.73 50.70 -34.34
C THR A 46 6.16 51.33 -34.29
N ALA A 47 7.18 50.44 -34.35
CA ALA A 47 8.09 50.12 -35.51
C ALA A 47 9.28 50.99 -36.05
N SER A 48 10.42 50.29 -36.28
CA SER A 48 11.34 50.30 -37.46
C SER A 48 12.72 51.05 -37.49
N GLN A 49 13.80 50.25 -37.60
CA GLN A 49 15.10 50.35 -38.37
C GLN A 49 15.86 51.69 -38.61
N THR A 50 17.21 51.72 -38.43
CA THR A 50 18.26 51.64 -39.51
C THR A 50 19.74 51.81 -39.04
N GLU A 51 20.65 50.98 -39.58
CA GLU A 51 22.10 51.11 -39.90
C GLU A 51 23.16 51.96 -39.11
N SER A 52 24.22 51.25 -38.66
CA SER A 52 25.68 51.44 -38.95
C SER A 52 26.50 52.68 -38.50
N THR A 53 27.45 52.49 -37.57
CA THR A 53 28.94 52.62 -37.77
C THR A 53 29.75 52.33 -36.48
N GLU A 54 31.05 52.02 -36.61
CA GLU A 54 31.98 51.71 -35.49
C GLU A 54 32.49 52.96 -34.74
N LEU A 55 32.71 52.87 -33.41
CA LEU A 55 34.02 53.09 -32.76
C LEU A 55 34.01 52.81 -31.23
N VAL A 56 35.18 52.51 -30.68
CA VAL A 56 35.48 51.95 -29.33
C VAL A 56 35.33 52.94 -28.17
N SER A 57 34.67 52.57 -27.06
CA SER A 57 35.11 52.79 -25.65
C SER A 57 34.31 51.89 -24.67
N GLU A 58 34.76 51.76 -23.42
CA GLU A 58 34.12 50.97 -22.35
C GLU A 58 32.94 51.70 -21.65
N ASP A 59 31.86 50.97 -21.31
CA ASP A 59 31.22 50.88 -19.97
C ASP A 59 29.79 50.28 -20.02
N ASP A 60 29.51 49.37 -19.07
CA ASP A 60 28.20 48.89 -18.52
C ASP A 60 27.01 48.40 -19.38
N ALA A 61 26.17 47.58 -18.71
CA ALA A 61 25.00 46.84 -19.22
C ALA A 61 23.82 47.75 -19.69
N VAL A 62 22.74 47.31 -20.35
CA VAL A 62 21.95 46.05 -20.35
C VAL A 62 21.18 45.95 -21.71
N VAL A 63 20.39 44.93 -22.12
CA VAL A 63 19.70 43.79 -21.44
C VAL A 63 19.57 42.58 -22.41
N GLY A 64 19.51 41.35 -21.87
CA GLY A 64 18.45 40.37 -22.22
C GLY A 64 18.64 39.41 -23.41
N GLY A 65 18.79 38.11 -23.10
CA GLY A 65 18.59 36.97 -24.00
C GLY A 65 18.61 35.67 -23.19
N GLU A 66 17.55 34.86 -23.31
CA GLU A 66 17.34 33.50 -22.76
C GLU A 66 17.98 33.17 -21.39
N LEU A 67 17.16 33.19 -20.33
CA LEU A 67 17.49 32.57 -19.04
C LEU A 67 17.26 31.05 -19.15
N ASP A 68 18.30 30.34 -19.60
CA ASP A 68 18.46 28.91 -19.35
C ASP A 68 18.86 28.71 -17.88
N ILE A 69 17.86 28.54 -17.01
CA ILE A 69 18.05 28.36 -15.56
C ILE A 69 18.34 26.90 -15.21
N ASN A 70 19.52 26.42 -15.64
CA ASN A 70 20.15 25.25 -15.02
C ASN A 70 20.51 25.59 -13.56
N PRO A 71 19.95 24.89 -12.55
CA PRO A 71 20.13 25.23 -11.14
C PRO A 71 21.56 25.04 -10.61
N PHE A 72 22.46 24.38 -11.35
CA PHE A 72 23.83 24.11 -10.92
C PHE A 72 24.87 25.19 -11.27
N SER A 73 24.48 26.29 -11.95
CA SER A 73 25.41 27.33 -12.42
C SER A 73 26.03 28.24 -11.33
N MET A 74 26.07 27.79 -10.07
CA MET A 74 26.63 28.51 -8.92
C MET A 74 27.54 27.66 -8.01
N VAL A 75 28.08 26.56 -8.52
CA VAL A 75 29.30 25.97 -7.95
C VAL A 75 30.51 26.40 -8.79
N ASP A 76 31.52 26.97 -8.14
CA ASP A 76 32.78 27.33 -8.80
C ASP A 76 33.61 26.05 -8.98
N ASP A 77 33.80 25.62 -10.23
CA ASP A 77 34.70 24.52 -10.63
C ASP A 77 36.06 24.59 -9.92
N SER A 78 36.56 25.80 -9.66
CA SER A 78 37.84 26.05 -8.98
C SER A 78 37.86 25.52 -7.55
N ALA A 79 36.72 25.49 -6.86
CA ALA A 79 36.60 25.03 -5.48
C ALA A 79 36.58 23.49 -5.42
N ILE A 80 35.67 22.83 -6.14
CA ILE A 80 35.62 21.36 -6.19
C ILE A 80 36.95 20.79 -6.69
N LYS A 81 37.57 21.41 -7.69
CA LYS A 81 38.85 20.94 -8.23
C LYS A 81 40.03 21.14 -7.27
N ALA A 82 39.97 22.14 -6.39
CA ALA A 82 40.96 22.31 -5.32
C ALA A 82 40.74 21.29 -4.18
N GLU A 83 39.50 20.91 -3.91
CA GLU A 83 39.15 19.90 -2.90
C GLU A 83 39.49 18.47 -3.38
N TYR A 84 39.19 18.14 -4.63
CA TYR A 84 39.69 16.95 -5.33
C TYR A 84 41.22 16.86 -5.27
N MET A 85 41.94 17.94 -5.62
CA MET A 85 43.41 18.04 -5.49
C MET A 85 43.95 18.09 -4.04
N SER A 86 43.07 18.00 -3.04
CA SER A 86 43.46 17.81 -1.63
C SER A 86 43.20 16.39 -1.11
N LEU A 87 42.36 15.62 -1.82
CA LEU A 87 42.09 14.21 -1.59
C LEU A 87 42.95 13.28 -2.47
N ASP A 88 43.36 13.75 -3.66
CA ASP A 88 44.34 13.13 -4.56
C ASP A 88 45.75 13.24 -3.95
N THR A 89 46.07 12.35 -2.99
CA THR A 89 47.20 12.51 -2.07
C THR A 89 48.54 12.08 -2.66
N ASP A 90 48.55 11.17 -3.64
CA ASP A 90 49.74 10.84 -4.42
C ASP A 90 49.87 11.64 -5.74
N ASN A 91 48.81 12.37 -6.12
CA ASN A 91 48.73 13.25 -7.28
C ASN A 91 48.81 12.48 -8.62
N ASP A 92 48.28 11.25 -8.69
CA ASP A 92 48.12 10.51 -9.96
C ASP A 92 46.95 11.06 -10.81
N GLY A 93 45.94 11.66 -10.18
CA GLY A 93 44.76 12.22 -10.82
C GLY A 93 43.50 11.34 -10.79
N VAL A 94 43.45 10.29 -9.98
CA VAL A 94 42.29 9.41 -9.71
C VAL A 94 42.08 9.28 -8.21
N LEU A 95 40.88 9.54 -7.69
CA LEU A 95 40.59 9.30 -6.27
C LEU A 95 40.35 7.82 -5.98
N THR A 96 41.09 7.28 -5.01
CA THR A 96 40.88 5.93 -4.45
C THR A 96 39.79 5.91 -3.38
N LYS A 97 39.32 4.71 -3.00
CA LYS A 97 38.32 4.54 -1.93
C LYS A 97 38.86 5.03 -0.58
N GLU A 98 40.11 4.71 -0.26
CA GLU A 98 40.81 5.13 0.95
C GLU A 98 40.97 6.66 1.03
N GLU A 99 41.19 7.34 -0.09
CA GLU A 99 41.28 8.80 -0.14
C GLU A 99 39.93 9.49 0.02
N LEU A 100 38.87 8.98 -0.61
CA LEU A 100 37.51 9.47 -0.36
C LEU A 100 37.12 9.30 1.11
N LEU A 101 37.44 8.16 1.73
CA LEU A 101 37.24 7.90 3.16
C LEU A 101 38.11 8.79 4.08
N SER A 102 39.08 9.54 3.54
CA SER A 102 39.86 10.52 4.31
C SER A 102 39.23 11.93 4.35
N TRP A 103 38.13 12.16 3.62
CA TRP A 103 37.44 13.46 3.60
C TRP A 103 36.62 13.66 4.89
N ASP A 104 37.02 14.68 5.68
CA ASP A 104 36.43 15.09 6.98
C ASP A 104 34.94 15.53 6.90
N GLY A 105 34.31 15.37 5.73
CA GLY A 105 32.89 15.57 5.47
C GLY A 105 32.04 14.29 5.36
N ILE A 106 32.66 13.10 5.32
CA ILE A 106 31.91 11.82 5.37
C ILE A 106 31.46 11.56 6.82
N ILE A 107 30.17 11.33 7.00
CA ILE A 107 29.60 10.81 8.25
C ILE A 107 29.52 9.29 8.13
N ASP A 108 30.21 8.57 9.03
CA ASP A 108 30.11 7.11 9.13
C ASP A 108 28.65 6.67 9.30
N GLY A 109 28.20 5.76 8.44
CA GLY A 109 26.85 5.16 8.48
C GLY A 109 26.04 5.25 7.18
N ILE A 110 26.40 6.12 6.22
CA ILE A 110 25.60 6.32 5.00
C ILE A 110 26.37 5.92 3.73
N ASN A 111 26.26 4.66 3.31
CA ASN A 111 26.86 4.15 2.06
C ASN A 111 26.49 5.01 0.83
N GLY A 112 25.23 5.44 0.75
CA GLY A 112 24.74 6.31 -0.33
C GLY A 112 25.46 7.66 -0.43
N THR A 113 26.18 8.12 0.59
CA THR A 113 27.02 9.34 0.51
C THR A 113 28.22 9.13 -0.41
N LEU A 114 28.86 7.95 -0.34
CA LEU A 114 30.06 7.65 -1.13
C LEU A 114 29.74 7.58 -2.62
N ASP A 115 28.66 6.89 -2.99
CA ASP A 115 28.28 6.73 -4.41
C ASP A 115 27.67 8.02 -5.01
N ASN A 116 27.01 8.86 -4.20
CA ASN A 116 26.66 10.21 -4.62
C ASN A 116 27.91 11.09 -4.86
N LEU A 117 28.95 11.00 -4.02
CA LEU A 117 30.23 11.69 -4.25
C LEU A 117 30.93 11.20 -5.54
N LYS A 118 30.97 9.89 -5.79
CA LYS A 118 31.47 9.33 -7.07
C LYS A 118 30.71 9.93 -8.25
N SER A 119 29.37 9.93 -8.20
CA SER A 119 28.49 10.45 -9.25
C SER A 119 28.75 11.94 -9.53
N VAL A 120 28.90 12.76 -8.48
CA VAL A 120 29.23 14.19 -8.61
C VAL A 120 30.61 14.42 -9.24
N PHE A 121 31.65 13.71 -8.80
CA PHE A 121 32.98 13.86 -9.41
C PHE A 121 33.03 13.36 -10.86
N ALA A 122 32.38 12.23 -11.17
CA ALA A 122 32.28 11.69 -12.52
C ALA A 122 31.49 12.62 -13.46
N GLY A 123 30.39 13.22 -12.98
CA GLY A 123 29.61 14.23 -13.71
C GLY A 123 30.40 15.50 -14.06
N LEU A 124 31.43 15.82 -13.28
CA LEU A 124 32.37 16.93 -13.53
C LEU A 124 33.60 16.50 -14.38
N GLY A 125 33.63 15.26 -14.88
CA GLY A 125 34.73 14.73 -15.70
C GLY A 125 36.04 14.52 -14.92
N LEU A 126 35.95 14.43 -13.59
CA LEU A 126 37.03 14.00 -12.71
C LEU A 126 36.98 12.47 -12.54
N LYS A 127 38.07 11.86 -12.09
CA LYS A 127 38.20 10.39 -12.06
C LYS A 127 38.11 9.84 -10.65
N VAL A 128 37.38 8.74 -10.52
CA VAL A 128 37.30 7.94 -9.30
C VAL A 128 37.43 6.48 -9.71
N ASP A 129 38.12 5.67 -8.93
CA ASP A 129 38.44 4.29 -9.32
C ASP A 129 37.30 3.32 -8.96
N ASP A 130 36.53 2.90 -9.98
CA ASP A 130 35.42 1.96 -9.84
C ASP A 130 35.91 0.51 -9.66
N ALA A 131 36.51 0.24 -8.50
CA ALA A 131 37.02 -1.07 -8.10
C ALA A 131 35.89 -2.08 -7.74
N SER A 132 35.02 -2.40 -8.72
CA SER A 132 33.97 -3.41 -8.61
C SER A 132 34.11 -4.48 -9.70
N GLY A 133 34.80 -5.58 -9.38
CA GLY A 133 34.78 -6.83 -10.15
C GLY A 133 36.05 -7.19 -10.96
N SER A 134 36.51 -8.43 -10.76
CA SER A 134 37.34 -9.25 -11.67
C SER A 134 38.61 -8.64 -12.31
N THR A 135 39.77 -8.82 -11.67
CA THR A 135 41.10 -8.55 -12.25
C THR A 135 41.74 -9.77 -12.94
N SER A 136 41.16 -10.22 -14.06
CA SER A 136 41.80 -11.21 -14.94
C SER A 136 42.97 -10.58 -15.72
N ALA A 137 44.15 -10.49 -15.09
CA ALA A 137 45.31 -9.79 -15.65
C ALA A 137 45.93 -10.50 -16.88
N PRO A 138 46.17 -9.80 -18.01
CA PRO A 138 46.82 -10.37 -19.18
C PRO A 138 48.37 -10.35 -19.10
N SER A 139 49.00 -11.34 -19.73
CA SER A 139 50.44 -11.63 -19.61
C SER A 139 51.37 -10.69 -20.41
N ALA A 140 52.56 -10.42 -19.86
CA ALA A 140 53.75 -10.03 -20.65
C ALA A 140 55.09 -10.39 -19.95
N ASP A 141 55.78 -11.41 -20.48
CA ASP A 141 57.23 -11.66 -20.56
C ASP A 141 58.22 -11.24 -19.44
N GLY A 142 58.93 -12.22 -18.86
CA GLY A 142 60.12 -12.01 -18.01
C GLY A 142 60.92 -13.30 -17.72
N GLU A 143 62.04 -13.51 -18.41
CA GLU A 143 62.86 -14.75 -18.40
C GLU A 143 63.45 -15.12 -17.00
N GLY A 144 63.46 -16.41 -16.61
CA GLY A 144 63.91 -16.81 -15.25
C GLY A 144 64.24 -18.30 -14.97
N ASN A 145 64.80 -19.05 -15.91
CA ASN A 145 65.09 -20.50 -15.77
C ASN A 145 66.00 -20.90 -14.58
N VAL A 146 65.53 -21.83 -13.71
CA VAL A 146 66.31 -22.92 -13.08
C VAL A 146 65.41 -24.16 -12.90
N SER A 147 65.97 -25.36 -13.05
CA SER A 147 65.35 -26.67 -12.79
C SER A 147 66.10 -27.43 -11.69
N THR A 148 65.42 -28.24 -10.86
CA THR A 148 65.83 -29.63 -10.52
C THR A 148 64.77 -30.42 -9.75
N ASP A 149 64.80 -31.74 -9.92
CA ASP A 149 63.86 -32.76 -9.44
C ASP A 149 63.98 -33.15 -7.94
N VAL A 150 62.84 -33.52 -7.30
CA VAL A 150 62.55 -34.81 -6.57
C VAL A 150 63.45 -35.25 -5.38
N PRO A 151 62.97 -35.92 -4.28
CA PRO A 151 61.60 -36.16 -3.76
C PRO A 151 61.36 -35.90 -2.23
N VAL A 152 60.08 -35.93 -1.83
CA VAL A 152 59.46 -36.54 -0.61
C VAL A 152 60.33 -36.82 0.64
N GLU A 153 59.93 -36.23 1.77
CA GLU A 153 59.72 -36.96 3.03
C GLU A 153 58.44 -36.41 3.74
N ASN A 154 57.80 -37.20 4.60
CA ASN A 154 56.42 -37.00 5.06
C ASN A 154 56.31 -36.67 6.56
N THR A 155 55.71 -35.52 6.89
CA THR A 155 55.15 -35.22 8.22
C THR A 155 53.88 -34.35 8.15
N GLN A 156 52.72 -34.99 8.05
CA GLN A 156 51.49 -34.52 8.72
C GLN A 156 51.67 -34.58 10.26
N PRO A 157 50.79 -33.98 11.10
CA PRO A 157 49.47 -33.42 10.76
C PRO A 157 49.19 -31.98 11.23
N ALA A 158 48.48 -31.24 10.38
CA ALA A 158 47.38 -30.35 10.73
C ALA A 158 46.71 -29.97 9.39
N GLU A 159 45.52 -30.47 9.10
CA GLU A 159 44.75 -30.03 7.93
C GLU A 159 44.16 -28.64 8.22
N SER A 160 44.05 -27.83 7.18
CA SER A 160 43.88 -26.38 7.28
C SER A 160 42.66 -25.93 6.50
N GLY A 161 41.87 -25.04 7.09
CA GLY A 161 40.98 -24.10 6.39
C GLY A 161 40.13 -24.70 5.29
N GLU A 162 39.02 -25.30 5.67
CA GLU A 162 37.92 -25.64 4.76
C GLU A 162 37.36 -24.34 4.17
N GLU A 163 37.42 -24.22 2.83
CA GLU A 163 37.17 -22.97 2.10
C GLU A 163 35.68 -22.87 1.78
N ILE A 164 34.92 -22.22 2.67
CA ILE A 164 33.46 -22.08 2.56
C ILE A 164 33.11 -21.27 1.29
N MET A 165 32.08 -21.71 0.55
CA MET A 165 31.51 -20.93 -0.54
C MET A 165 31.00 -19.57 -0.03
N PRO A 166 31.11 -18.47 -0.81
CA PRO A 166 30.71 -17.13 -0.35
C PRO A 166 29.21 -17.00 -0.08
N ASP A 167 28.40 -17.93 -0.57
CA ASP A 167 26.94 -17.85 -0.66
C ASP A 167 26.23 -18.86 0.28
N ALA A 168 26.96 -19.37 1.28
CA ALA A 168 26.49 -20.38 2.24
C ALA A 168 26.97 -20.10 3.67
N VAL A 169 26.16 -20.50 4.66
CA VAL A 169 26.42 -20.34 6.09
C VAL A 169 26.46 -21.70 6.78
N LYS A 170 27.38 -21.89 7.74
CA LYS A 170 27.52 -23.16 8.46
C LYS A 170 26.44 -23.35 9.52
N ILE A 171 25.92 -24.58 9.58
CA ILE A 171 24.93 -25.02 10.56
C ILE A 171 25.49 -24.90 12.00
N ASP A 172 26.79 -25.14 12.14
CA ASP A 172 27.51 -25.09 13.42
C ASP A 172 27.49 -23.68 14.07
N ASP A 173 27.27 -22.63 13.27
CA ASP A 173 27.17 -21.22 13.69
C ASP A 173 25.70 -20.75 13.87
N LEU A 174 24.71 -21.56 13.47
CA LEU A 174 23.27 -21.24 13.52
C LEU A 174 22.45 -22.06 14.53
N LYS A 175 22.99 -23.17 15.06
CA LYS A 175 22.30 -24.01 16.04
C LYS A 175 21.99 -23.27 17.34
N ASP A 176 20.84 -23.56 17.94
CA ASP A 176 20.27 -22.83 19.09
C ASP A 176 20.02 -21.33 18.84
N ALA A 177 20.28 -20.78 17.64
CA ALA A 177 20.20 -19.34 17.40
C ALA A 177 18.76 -18.84 17.44
N THR A 178 18.56 -17.70 18.12
CA THR A 178 17.34 -16.89 18.00
C THR A 178 17.31 -16.17 16.64
N LYS A 179 16.15 -15.61 16.28
CA LYS A 179 15.96 -14.83 15.04
C LYS A 179 17.04 -13.75 14.83
N ASP A 180 17.43 -13.04 15.88
CA ASP A 180 18.39 -11.94 15.77
C ASP A 180 19.83 -12.44 15.67
N GLU A 181 20.15 -13.58 16.30
CA GLU A 181 21.44 -14.27 16.11
C GLU A 181 21.54 -14.84 14.68
N PHE A 182 20.45 -15.41 14.14
CA PHE A 182 20.38 -15.81 12.73
C PHE A 182 20.55 -14.61 11.78
N LYS A 183 19.91 -13.47 12.06
CA LYS A 183 20.03 -12.20 11.31
C LYS A 183 21.50 -11.75 11.22
N GLU A 184 22.25 -11.80 12.31
CA GLU A 184 23.67 -11.40 12.32
C GLU A 184 24.62 -12.43 11.71
N VAL A 185 24.31 -13.73 11.74
CA VAL A 185 25.12 -14.76 11.06
C VAL A 185 24.84 -14.79 9.55
N ALA A 186 23.58 -14.63 9.12
CA ALA A 186 23.21 -14.58 7.70
C ALA A 186 23.88 -13.42 6.95
N LYS A 187 24.01 -12.25 7.60
CA LYS A 187 24.74 -11.07 7.09
C LYS A 187 26.22 -11.31 6.77
N GLN A 188 26.81 -12.44 7.18
CA GLN A 188 28.19 -12.78 6.82
C GLN A 188 28.34 -13.18 5.34
N SER A 189 27.23 -13.52 4.65
CA SER A 189 27.17 -13.68 3.20
C SER A 189 26.28 -12.60 2.58
N GLU A 190 26.87 -11.75 1.74
CA GLU A 190 26.19 -10.60 1.15
C GLU A 190 25.11 -11.02 0.11
N GLU A 191 25.28 -12.16 -0.56
CA GLU A 191 24.29 -12.68 -1.49
C GLU A 191 23.15 -13.42 -0.77
N LEU A 192 23.46 -14.20 0.28
CA LEU A 192 22.46 -14.86 1.12
C LEU A 192 21.54 -13.83 1.82
N TRP A 193 22.12 -12.78 2.38
CA TRP A 193 21.34 -11.74 3.06
C TRP A 193 20.38 -11.00 2.10
N LYS A 194 20.81 -10.65 0.88
CA LYS A 194 19.93 -10.03 -0.13
C LYS A 194 18.75 -10.92 -0.52
N GLU A 195 18.95 -12.24 -0.62
CA GLU A 195 17.85 -13.16 -0.89
C GLU A 195 16.88 -13.25 0.31
N ILE A 196 17.42 -13.23 1.54
CA ILE A 196 16.61 -13.20 2.78
C ILE A 196 15.82 -11.88 2.90
N GLU A 197 16.37 -10.75 2.46
CA GLU A 197 15.65 -9.48 2.36
C GLU A 197 14.53 -9.55 1.31
N ASN A 198 14.77 -10.17 0.15
CA ASN A 198 13.75 -10.36 -0.90
C ASN A 198 12.61 -11.32 -0.49
N ILE A 199 12.90 -12.35 0.32
CA ILE A 199 11.90 -13.31 0.81
C ILE A 199 11.17 -12.79 2.06
N GLY A 200 11.87 -12.02 2.90
CA GLY A 200 11.38 -11.52 4.18
C GLY A 200 11.88 -12.35 5.36
N MET A 201 12.76 -11.77 6.19
CA MET A 201 13.42 -12.44 7.32
C MET A 201 12.45 -13.10 8.34
N ASN A 202 11.23 -12.55 8.53
CA ASN A 202 10.22 -13.17 9.39
C ASN A 202 9.70 -14.50 8.84
N ASP A 203 9.60 -14.64 7.52
CA ASP A 203 9.06 -15.83 6.88
C ASP A 203 10.16 -16.83 6.53
N VAL A 204 11.39 -16.36 6.25
CA VAL A 204 12.59 -17.21 6.28
C VAL A 204 12.74 -17.88 7.65
N PHE A 205 12.61 -17.15 8.76
CA PHE A 205 12.79 -17.76 10.08
C PHE A 205 11.73 -18.83 10.39
N LYS A 206 10.45 -18.59 10.09
CA LYS A 206 9.35 -19.59 10.23
C LYS A 206 9.46 -20.80 9.30
N LEU A 207 10.26 -20.71 8.23
CA LEU A 207 10.54 -21.85 7.35
C LEU A 207 11.65 -22.75 7.90
N ILE A 208 12.31 -22.33 8.97
CA ILE A 208 13.44 -23.02 9.60
C ILE A 208 13.04 -23.44 11.02
N ASP A 209 12.67 -22.49 11.89
CA ASP A 209 11.97 -22.72 13.17
C ASP A 209 10.58 -23.30 12.86
N THR A 210 10.50 -24.62 12.90
CA THR A 210 9.39 -25.45 12.41
C THR A 210 8.50 -25.95 13.56
N ASP A 211 9.01 -25.97 14.79
CA ASP A 211 8.22 -26.30 16.00
C ASP A 211 7.75 -25.09 16.83
N GLU A 212 8.05 -23.86 16.37
CA GLU A 212 7.67 -22.56 16.94
C GLU A 212 8.22 -22.30 18.36
N ASP A 213 9.39 -22.89 18.68
CA ASP A 213 10.15 -22.70 19.93
C ASP A 213 10.78 -21.29 20.05
N GLY A 214 11.04 -20.62 18.91
CA GLY A 214 11.71 -19.31 18.83
C GLY A 214 13.22 -19.40 18.63
N LYS A 215 13.74 -20.60 18.37
CA LYS A 215 15.14 -20.91 18.08
C LYS A 215 15.20 -21.89 16.90
N VAL A 216 16.39 -22.03 16.33
CA VAL A 216 16.65 -22.96 15.25
C VAL A 216 17.46 -24.17 15.72
N SER A 217 16.92 -25.37 15.53
CA SER A 217 17.55 -26.65 15.89
C SER A 217 18.60 -27.11 14.84
N GLU A 218 19.56 -27.94 15.28
CA GLU A 218 20.53 -28.58 14.38
C GLU A 218 19.83 -29.53 13.38
N GLU A 219 18.77 -30.22 13.83
CA GLU A 219 17.93 -31.08 12.98
C GLU A 219 17.09 -30.30 11.97
N GLU A 220 16.62 -29.09 12.30
CA GLU A 220 15.89 -28.21 11.38
C GLU A 220 16.81 -27.66 10.29
N LEU A 221 17.98 -27.16 10.68
CA LEU A 221 19.01 -26.71 9.75
C LEU A 221 19.42 -27.83 8.77
N GLN A 222 19.57 -29.06 9.28
CA GLN A 222 19.87 -30.23 8.44
C GLN A 222 18.70 -30.61 7.52
N ALA A 223 17.44 -30.40 7.92
CA ALA A 223 16.28 -30.64 7.07
C ALA A 223 16.23 -29.68 5.86
N ILE A 224 16.66 -28.42 6.06
CA ILE A 224 16.80 -27.44 4.98
C ILE A 224 18.01 -27.77 4.08
N ALA A 225 19.17 -28.07 4.67
CA ALA A 225 20.40 -28.41 3.94
C ALA A 225 20.37 -29.75 3.17
N GLU A 226 19.33 -30.57 3.32
CA GLU A 226 19.08 -31.75 2.47
C GLU A 226 18.29 -31.41 1.19
N LEU A 227 17.76 -30.19 1.03
CA LEU A 227 16.87 -29.85 -0.09
C LEU A 227 17.59 -29.71 -1.45
N ASP A 228 18.85 -29.24 -1.52
CA ASP A 228 19.68 -29.32 -2.73
C ASP A 228 20.90 -30.24 -2.64
N SER A 229 20.74 -31.37 -1.94
CA SER A 229 21.77 -32.41 -1.82
C SER A 229 22.18 -33.12 -3.13
N GLU A 230 21.69 -32.69 -4.30
CA GLU A 230 22.15 -33.18 -5.62
C GLU A 230 23.27 -32.32 -6.24
N ASN A 231 23.46 -31.06 -5.80
CA ASN A 231 24.49 -30.15 -6.33
C ASN A 231 25.65 -29.85 -5.35
N ASN A 232 25.46 -30.07 -4.05
CA ASN A 232 26.40 -29.65 -3.00
C ASN A 232 27.44 -30.74 -2.67
N GLU A 233 28.71 -30.56 -3.11
CA GLU A 233 29.81 -31.49 -2.78
C GLU A 233 30.32 -31.34 -1.33
N ASP A 234 30.13 -30.18 -0.68
CA ASP A 234 30.46 -29.89 0.73
C ASP A 234 29.23 -30.05 1.64
N GLY A 235 28.41 -31.06 1.34
CA GLY A 235 27.02 -31.15 1.80
C GLY A 235 26.80 -31.43 3.30
N LYS A 236 25.55 -31.18 3.71
CA LYS A 236 24.93 -31.41 5.04
C LYS A 236 25.32 -30.48 6.18
N ASP A 237 26.48 -29.81 6.14
CA ASP A 237 26.99 -29.01 7.27
C ASP A 237 26.84 -27.48 7.04
N SER A 238 26.21 -27.06 5.94
CA SER A 238 25.91 -25.66 5.59
C SER A 238 24.56 -25.51 4.88
N ILE A 239 23.96 -24.31 4.95
CA ILE A 239 22.75 -23.90 4.21
C ILE A 239 23.15 -22.90 3.13
N SER A 240 22.64 -23.10 1.92
CA SER A 240 22.83 -22.20 0.78
C SER A 240 21.57 -21.38 0.42
N ILE A 241 21.74 -20.38 -0.44
CA ILE A 241 20.65 -19.66 -1.11
C ILE A 241 19.62 -20.61 -1.75
N GLU A 242 20.08 -21.68 -2.40
CA GLU A 242 19.22 -22.57 -3.19
C GLU A 242 18.39 -23.52 -2.32
N ASP A 243 18.91 -23.89 -1.14
CA ASP A 243 18.16 -24.64 -0.12
C ASP A 243 16.98 -23.81 0.43
N LEU A 244 17.22 -22.52 0.72
CA LEU A 244 16.15 -21.59 1.16
C LEU A 244 15.09 -21.39 0.06
N LYS A 245 15.50 -21.26 -1.20
CA LYS A 245 14.56 -21.16 -2.34
C LYS A 245 13.66 -22.39 -2.44
N LYS A 246 14.23 -23.59 -2.30
CA LYS A 246 13.44 -24.84 -2.27
C LYS A 246 12.54 -24.95 -1.05
N ALA A 247 12.95 -24.47 0.12
CA ALA A 247 12.08 -24.42 1.30
C ALA A 247 10.84 -23.55 1.03
N VAL A 248 11.04 -22.36 0.46
CA VAL A 248 9.96 -21.44 0.04
C VAL A 248 9.05 -22.07 -1.03
N GLU A 249 9.59 -22.78 -2.02
CA GLU A 249 8.77 -23.47 -3.03
C GLU A 249 7.95 -24.63 -2.45
N ASN A 250 8.55 -25.42 -1.54
CA ASN A 250 7.88 -26.54 -0.87
C ASN A 250 6.73 -26.08 0.02
N ASP A 251 6.91 -24.99 0.78
CA ASP A 251 5.86 -24.37 1.59
C ASP A 251 4.70 -23.84 0.73
N LYS A 252 5.01 -23.13 -0.36
CA LYS A 252 4.00 -22.66 -1.34
C LYS A 252 3.22 -23.84 -1.94
N ALA A 253 3.88 -24.95 -2.25
CA ALA A 253 3.24 -26.18 -2.71
C ALA A 253 2.36 -26.84 -1.62
N ALA A 254 2.83 -26.92 -0.37
CA ALA A 254 2.09 -27.49 0.75
C ALA A 254 0.80 -26.71 1.05
N LYS A 255 0.90 -25.37 1.15
CA LYS A 255 -0.26 -24.46 1.33
C LYS A 255 -1.26 -24.57 0.17
N ALA A 256 -0.76 -24.79 -1.06
CA ALA A 256 -1.61 -25.02 -2.23
C ALA A 256 -2.28 -26.41 -2.29
N GLU A 257 -1.73 -27.44 -1.62
CA GLU A 257 -2.44 -28.71 -1.40
C GLU A 257 -3.44 -28.60 -0.24
N GLU A 258 -3.09 -27.92 0.86
CA GLU A 258 -3.98 -27.76 2.01
C GLU A 258 -5.23 -26.94 1.66
N ALA A 259 -5.09 -25.84 0.93
CA ALA A 259 -6.22 -25.07 0.41
C ALA A 259 -7.18 -25.93 -0.44
N LYS A 260 -6.66 -26.76 -1.34
CA LYS A 260 -7.46 -27.70 -2.16
C LYS A 260 -8.09 -28.80 -1.32
N ALA A 261 -7.42 -29.28 -0.27
CA ALA A 261 -7.95 -30.27 0.65
C ALA A 261 -9.10 -29.69 1.48
N GLU A 262 -8.99 -28.43 1.93
CA GLU A 262 -10.01 -27.72 2.69
C GLU A 262 -11.22 -27.33 1.81
N GLU A 263 -10.99 -26.86 0.59
CA GLU A 263 -12.05 -26.65 -0.42
C GLU A 263 -12.80 -27.96 -0.71
N THR A 264 -12.07 -29.06 -0.92
CA THR A 264 -12.62 -30.40 -1.09
C THR A 264 -13.37 -30.90 0.16
N ALA A 265 -13.02 -30.43 1.36
CA ALA A 265 -13.74 -30.72 2.60
C ALA A 265 -15.02 -29.89 2.71
N LYS A 266 -14.98 -28.59 2.41
CA LYS A 266 -16.13 -27.67 2.36
C LYS A 266 -17.19 -28.19 1.38
N ALA A 267 -16.80 -28.55 0.16
CA ALA A 267 -17.69 -29.16 -0.84
C ALA A 267 -18.37 -30.47 -0.35
N LYS A 268 -17.63 -31.31 0.41
CA LYS A 268 -18.20 -32.53 1.03
C LYS A 268 -19.17 -32.21 2.16
N GLU A 269 -18.91 -31.17 2.96
CA GLU A 269 -19.82 -30.79 4.05
C GLU A 269 -21.14 -30.19 3.52
N GLU A 270 -21.08 -29.38 2.45
CA GLU A 270 -22.29 -28.88 1.78
C GLU A 270 -23.12 -30.00 1.14
N SER A 271 -22.47 -30.99 0.50
CA SER A 271 -23.18 -32.15 -0.03
C SER A 271 -24.02 -32.87 1.04
N ASN A 272 -23.48 -33.03 2.26
CA ASN A 272 -24.17 -33.67 3.39
C ASN A 272 -25.32 -32.80 3.97
N LYS A 273 -25.27 -31.47 3.84
CA LYS A 273 -26.35 -30.58 4.26
C LYS A 273 -27.59 -30.71 3.34
N SER A 274 -27.40 -31.09 2.07
CA SER A 274 -28.51 -31.27 1.11
C SER A 274 -29.40 -32.48 1.41
N ASP A 275 -28.82 -33.62 1.79
CA ASP A 275 -29.52 -34.92 1.85
C ASP A 275 -30.51 -35.04 3.04
N THR A 276 -30.43 -34.13 4.01
CA THR A 276 -31.27 -34.17 5.23
C THR A 276 -32.68 -33.57 5.04
N GLN A 277 -32.94 -32.80 3.97
CA GLN A 277 -34.27 -32.18 3.76
C GLN A 277 -35.24 -32.97 2.85
N VAL A 278 -34.77 -34.01 2.14
CA VAL A 278 -35.57 -34.68 1.09
C VAL A 278 -36.63 -35.65 1.64
N GLN A 279 -36.61 -36.00 2.93
CA GLN A 279 -37.56 -36.96 3.54
C GLN A 279 -38.69 -36.34 4.41
N LYS A 280 -39.43 -35.31 3.93
CA LYS A 280 -40.67 -34.91 4.64
C LYS A 280 -41.84 -34.26 3.87
N GLN A 281 -41.91 -34.29 2.55
CA GLN A 281 -43.14 -33.93 1.82
C GLN A 281 -43.46 -34.86 0.64
N ASN A 282 -44.30 -35.89 0.87
CA ASN A 282 -44.91 -36.63 -0.24
C ASN A 282 -46.28 -37.27 0.14
N LEU A 283 -47.27 -36.45 0.49
CA LEU A 283 -48.67 -36.85 0.62
C LEU A 283 -49.62 -35.78 0.03
N ARG A 284 -50.02 -35.95 -1.24
CA ARG A 284 -51.22 -35.29 -1.79
C ARG A 284 -52.49 -35.97 -1.25
N PRO A 285 -53.57 -35.20 -1.05
CA PRO A 285 -54.68 -35.41 -1.99
C PRO A 285 -55.40 -34.12 -2.46
N SER A 286 -55.59 -34.06 -3.79
CA SER A 286 -56.80 -33.67 -4.54
C SER A 286 -57.76 -32.58 -4.02
N ASN A 287 -58.01 -31.58 -4.87
CA ASN A 287 -59.01 -30.52 -4.66
C ASN A 287 -60.45 -30.99 -4.99
N GLY A 288 -61.48 -30.48 -4.28
CA GLY A 288 -62.84 -31.08 -4.32
C GLY A 288 -64.03 -30.27 -3.76
N VAL A 289 -64.49 -29.26 -4.51
CA VAL A 289 -65.92 -28.89 -4.74
C VAL A 289 -66.86 -28.57 -3.53
N SER A 290 -67.17 -27.27 -3.41
CA SER A 290 -68.48 -26.65 -3.04
C SER A 290 -68.93 -26.50 -1.56
N GLY A 291 -69.63 -25.38 -1.32
CA GLY A 291 -70.44 -25.09 -0.11
C GLY A 291 -69.71 -24.28 0.99
N GLY A 292 -70.26 -23.21 1.59
CA GLY A 292 -71.45 -22.42 1.21
C GLY A 292 -72.17 -21.73 2.39
N GLY A 293 -72.00 -20.41 2.56
CA GLY A 293 -72.87 -19.53 3.37
C GLY A 293 -72.34 -19.04 4.73
N GLY A 294 -72.88 -17.92 5.23
CA GLY A 294 -72.57 -17.28 6.53
C GLY A 294 -71.52 -16.16 6.44
N VAL A 295 -71.80 -14.87 6.17
CA VAL A 295 -72.71 -13.86 6.79
C VAL A 295 -72.08 -13.09 7.97
N GLY A 296 -71.90 -11.77 7.77
CA GLY A 296 -71.61 -10.76 8.82
C GLY A 296 -70.14 -10.30 8.88
N GLY A 297 -69.81 -9.01 9.02
CA GLY A 297 -70.68 -7.81 9.02
C GLY A 297 -70.03 -6.60 9.71
N SER A 298 -70.38 -5.39 9.25
CA SER A 298 -69.81 -4.07 9.65
C SER A 298 -68.36 -3.83 9.17
N SER A 299 -67.98 -2.79 8.42
CA SER A 299 -68.47 -1.40 8.22
C SER A 299 -68.06 -0.40 9.30
N GLY A 300 -67.43 0.70 8.88
CA GLY A 300 -66.93 1.79 9.73
C GLY A 300 -65.96 2.69 8.98
N ALA A 301 -66.48 3.69 8.26
CA ALA A 301 -65.67 4.66 7.50
C ALA A 301 -65.61 6.01 8.24
N GLY A 302 -64.48 6.72 8.12
CA GLY A 302 -64.32 8.09 8.62
C GLY A 302 -62.95 8.65 8.29
N GLY A 303 -62.89 9.74 7.51
CA GLY A 303 -61.66 10.49 7.22
C GLY A 303 -61.64 11.83 7.96
N GLY A 304 -60.45 12.36 8.26
CA GLY A 304 -60.29 13.62 9.00
C GLY A 304 -58.87 14.18 8.94
N SER A 305 -58.70 15.26 8.18
CA SER A 305 -57.44 15.96 7.88
C SER A 305 -56.64 16.55 9.06
N TYR A 306 -55.33 16.75 8.78
CA TYR A 306 -54.41 17.76 9.34
C TYR A 306 -54.01 17.71 10.84
N GLY A 307 -52.71 17.53 11.07
CA GLY A 307 -52.00 17.79 12.33
C GLY A 307 -50.61 17.13 12.28
N GLY A 308 -49.52 17.92 12.35
CA GLY A 308 -48.15 17.41 12.19
C GLY A 308 -47.44 17.07 13.51
N GLY A 309 -46.46 16.15 13.44
CA GLY A 309 -45.59 15.82 14.57
C GLY A 309 -44.64 14.65 14.27
N THR A 310 -43.34 14.99 14.16
CA THR A 310 -42.12 14.19 14.43
C THR A 310 -42.14 12.65 14.49
N SER A 311 -41.10 12.05 13.88
CA SER A 311 -40.49 10.73 14.16
C SER A 311 -41.33 9.46 13.95
N GLY A 312 -40.81 8.54 13.12
CA GLY A 312 -41.35 7.20 12.94
C GLY A 312 -40.61 6.42 11.86
N VAL A 313 -39.62 5.62 12.26
CA VAL A 313 -38.97 4.65 11.36
C VAL A 313 -39.93 3.48 11.12
N SER A 314 -40.32 3.32 9.86
CA SER A 314 -40.81 2.07 9.27
C SER A 314 -40.55 2.19 7.77
N GLY A 315 -39.75 1.35 7.14
CA GLY A 315 -39.69 -0.10 7.37
C GLY A 315 -40.30 -0.78 6.16
N ALA A 316 -39.80 -0.42 4.97
CA ALA A 316 -40.12 -1.09 3.72
C ALA A 316 -39.06 -2.15 3.50
N SER A 317 -39.45 -3.43 3.50
CA SER A 317 -38.58 -4.50 3.02
C SER A 317 -38.50 -4.42 1.50
N THR A 318 -37.49 -3.70 1.01
CA THR A 318 -36.78 -4.19 -0.18
C THR A 318 -36.16 -5.54 0.18
N SER A 319 -36.12 -6.46 -0.79
CA SER A 319 -35.39 -7.71 -0.66
C SER A 319 -33.93 -7.43 -0.97
N ASP A 320 -33.25 -6.80 -0.02
CA ASP A 320 -31.84 -6.45 -0.14
C ASP A 320 -31.01 -7.75 -0.14
N LEU A 321 -30.70 -8.23 -1.34
CA LEU A 321 -29.49 -9.00 -1.57
C LEU A 321 -28.31 -8.13 -1.07
N PRO A 322 -27.27 -8.71 -0.47
CA PRO A 322 -26.12 -7.93 -0.04
C PRO A 322 -25.55 -7.19 -1.26
N LYS A 323 -25.57 -5.85 -1.20
CA LYS A 323 -24.74 -5.03 -2.08
C LYS A 323 -23.30 -5.50 -1.88
N ALA A 324 -22.60 -5.79 -2.99
CA ALA A 324 -21.14 -5.79 -2.93
C ALA A 324 -20.69 -4.36 -2.64
N GLU A 325 -19.82 -4.20 -1.64
CA GLU A 325 -19.25 -2.90 -1.28
C GLU A 325 -18.42 -2.38 -2.47
N THR A 326 -18.53 -1.11 -2.83
CA THR A 326 -17.70 -0.54 -3.90
C THR A 326 -16.25 -0.36 -3.44
N LEU A 327 -15.30 -0.24 -4.38
CA LEU A 327 -13.91 0.07 -4.02
C LEU A 327 -13.82 1.39 -3.24
N GLU A 328 -14.64 2.39 -3.61
CA GLU A 328 -14.75 3.67 -2.90
C GLU A 328 -15.34 3.50 -1.48
N GLU A 329 -16.41 2.70 -1.31
CA GLU A 329 -17.00 2.39 0.00
C GLU A 329 -15.98 1.69 0.93
N LEU A 330 -15.12 0.82 0.38
CA LEU A 330 -14.04 0.16 1.14
C LEU A 330 -12.87 1.10 1.46
N GLN A 331 -12.45 1.97 0.53
CA GLN A 331 -11.43 2.99 0.81
C GLN A 331 -11.90 3.97 1.91
N GLN A 332 -13.18 4.34 1.92
CA GLN A 332 -13.76 5.14 3.00
C GLN A 332 -13.76 4.40 4.35
N GLN A 333 -14.03 3.08 4.37
CA GLN A 333 -13.88 2.25 5.58
C GLN A 333 -12.43 2.20 6.06
N LYS A 334 -11.45 2.07 5.14
CA LYS A 334 -10.02 2.07 5.46
C LYS A 334 -9.64 3.34 6.23
N THR A 335 -9.93 4.52 5.66
CA THR A 335 -9.58 5.81 6.29
C THR A 335 -10.30 6.07 7.61
N GLN A 336 -11.53 5.56 7.79
CA GLN A 336 -12.17 5.61 9.10
C GLN A 336 -11.43 4.75 10.13
N LEU A 337 -11.06 3.51 9.78
CA LEU A 337 -10.35 2.59 10.68
C LEU A 337 -8.94 3.08 11.01
N GLU A 338 -8.20 3.63 10.05
CA GLU A 338 -6.92 4.32 10.27
C GLU A 338 -7.05 5.44 11.32
N THR A 339 -8.10 6.26 11.20
CA THR A 339 -8.37 7.35 12.16
C THR A 339 -8.70 6.80 13.56
N GLU A 340 -9.54 5.77 13.65
CA GLU A 340 -9.88 5.12 14.92
C GLU A 340 -8.67 4.43 15.58
N ILE A 341 -7.70 3.94 14.78
CA ILE A 341 -6.42 3.38 15.24
C ILE A 341 -5.51 4.47 15.83
N THR A 342 -5.32 5.60 15.14
CA THR A 342 -4.50 6.72 15.63
C THR A 342 -5.08 7.35 16.91
N ASP A 343 -6.42 7.47 17.02
CA ASP A 343 -7.08 7.90 18.25
C ASP A 343 -6.80 6.92 19.42
N LYS A 344 -6.77 5.61 19.16
CA LYS A 344 -6.47 4.57 20.17
C LYS A 344 -5.00 4.55 20.60
N GLN A 345 -4.07 4.72 19.66
CA GLN A 345 -2.64 4.87 19.96
C GLN A 345 -2.37 6.15 20.78
N SER A 346 -3.12 7.22 20.51
CA SER A 346 -3.06 8.46 21.30
C SER A 346 -3.60 8.26 22.71
N GLU A 347 -4.75 7.59 22.87
CA GLU A 347 -5.30 7.24 24.19
C GLU A 347 -4.35 6.35 25.02
N MET A 348 -3.72 5.34 24.39
CA MET A 348 -2.71 4.51 25.05
C MET A 348 -1.49 5.33 25.51
N SER A 349 -1.05 6.31 24.71
CA SER A 349 0.06 7.21 25.05
C SER A 349 -0.27 8.06 26.30
N GLU A 350 -1.47 8.64 26.37
CA GLU A 350 -1.92 9.39 27.56
C GLU A 350 -2.06 8.51 28.82
N ILE A 351 -2.49 7.25 28.65
CA ILE A 351 -2.56 6.29 29.76
C ILE A 351 -1.15 5.92 30.23
N SER A 352 -0.19 5.70 29.33
CA SER A 352 1.21 5.43 29.71
C SER A 352 1.79 6.59 30.52
N ALA A 353 1.70 7.82 30.01
CA ALA A 353 2.18 9.04 30.66
C ALA A 353 1.46 9.33 32.00
N GLY A 354 0.33 8.68 32.25
CA GLY A 354 -0.51 8.93 33.41
C GLY A 354 -1.23 10.28 33.36
N THR A 355 -1.40 10.85 32.17
CA THR A 355 -2.10 12.12 31.92
C THR A 355 -3.58 11.93 31.62
N SER A 356 -3.97 10.77 31.06
CA SER A 356 -5.36 10.43 30.76
C SER A 356 -6.26 10.50 32.01
N ASP A 357 -7.50 10.99 31.83
CA ASP A 357 -8.57 11.00 32.85
C ASP A 357 -8.82 9.61 33.48
N LYS A 358 -8.43 8.53 32.81
CA LYS A 358 -8.48 7.17 33.36
C LYS A 358 -7.55 6.95 34.56
N VAL A 359 -6.44 7.68 34.68
CA VAL A 359 -5.33 7.38 35.61
C VAL A 359 -4.72 8.60 36.33
N SER A 360 -4.97 9.82 35.85
CA SER A 360 -4.36 11.06 36.36
C SER A 360 -4.70 11.35 37.84
N ALA A 361 -5.90 10.98 38.30
CA ALA A 361 -6.32 11.14 39.69
C ALA A 361 -5.52 10.25 40.66
N GLU A 362 -5.23 9.01 40.26
CA GLU A 362 -4.39 8.09 41.02
C GLU A 362 -2.92 8.50 40.97
N LYS A 363 -2.43 9.02 39.83
CA LYS A 363 -1.09 9.59 39.72
C LYS A 363 -0.89 10.74 40.71
N GLN A 364 -1.79 11.74 40.71
CA GLN A 364 -1.72 12.84 41.68
C GLN A 364 -1.74 12.33 43.13
N ALA A 365 -2.60 11.36 43.44
CA ALA A 365 -2.68 10.80 44.79
C ALA A 365 -1.47 9.92 45.19
N MET A 366 -0.61 9.54 44.25
CA MET A 366 0.70 8.93 44.47
C MET A 366 1.77 10.00 44.71
N GLU A 367 1.81 11.07 43.91
CA GLU A 367 2.74 12.20 44.11
C GLU A 367 2.49 12.92 45.45
N ASP A 368 1.23 13.18 45.81
CA ASP A 368 0.86 13.76 47.11
C ASP A 368 1.41 12.91 48.27
N ALA A 369 1.30 11.57 48.15
CA ALA A 369 1.80 10.63 49.16
C ALA A 369 3.34 10.48 49.15
N LYS A 370 3.98 10.77 48.01
CA LYS A 370 5.44 10.82 47.86
C LYS A 370 6.01 12.02 48.61
N GLU A 371 5.43 13.22 48.45
CA GLU A 371 5.85 14.41 49.19
C GLU A 371 5.73 14.19 50.72
N ASP A 372 4.59 13.67 51.18
CA ASP A 372 4.36 13.28 52.59
C ASP A 372 5.41 12.27 53.10
N MET A 373 5.72 11.24 52.31
CA MET A 373 6.76 10.25 52.64
C MET A 373 8.15 10.88 52.72
N GLU A 374 8.51 11.71 51.73
CA GLU A 374 9.80 12.37 51.69
C GLU A 374 10.01 13.29 52.89
N GLU A 375 9.02 14.12 53.25
CA GLU A 375 9.11 14.97 54.45
C GLU A 375 9.21 14.11 55.72
N ALA A 376 8.40 13.07 55.84
CA ALA A 376 8.41 12.17 57.01
C ALA A 376 9.73 11.39 57.18
N ILE A 377 10.46 11.11 56.09
CA ILE A 377 11.80 10.51 56.14
C ILE A 377 12.84 11.58 56.49
N LYS A 378 12.82 12.74 55.82
CA LYS A 378 13.75 13.85 56.06
C LYS A 378 13.73 14.28 57.54
N ASN A 379 12.54 14.37 58.15
CA ASN A 379 12.36 14.84 59.53
C ASN A 379 12.56 13.79 60.65
N ASP A 380 12.67 12.49 60.37
CA ASP A 380 12.74 11.46 61.44
C ASP A 380 14.14 11.25 62.01
N ASP A 381 14.45 11.80 63.18
CA ASP A 381 15.73 11.67 63.90
C ASP A 381 16.16 10.21 64.22
N LYS A 382 15.28 9.21 64.04
CA LYS A 382 15.61 7.79 64.31
C LYS A 382 16.30 7.08 63.16
N ILE A 383 16.15 7.57 61.94
CA ILE A 383 16.84 7.04 60.75
C ILE A 383 18.18 7.79 60.65
N ASN A 384 19.28 7.05 60.47
CA ASN A 384 20.59 7.68 60.26
C ASN A 384 20.60 8.45 58.92
N LYS A 385 21.46 9.47 58.78
CA LYS A 385 21.44 10.34 57.58
C LYS A 385 21.76 9.58 56.28
N GLU A 386 22.73 8.69 56.31
CA GLU A 386 23.22 7.91 55.16
C GLU A 386 22.05 7.11 54.55
N THR A 387 21.35 6.32 55.35
CA THR A 387 20.16 5.56 54.95
C THR A 387 18.96 6.43 54.53
N LYS A 388 18.84 7.68 55.01
CA LYS A 388 17.82 8.62 54.48
C LYS A 388 18.18 9.07 53.08
N ASP A 389 19.41 9.53 52.89
CA ASP A 389 19.91 10.05 51.60
C ASP A 389 19.81 8.94 50.54
N GLU A 390 20.28 7.72 50.85
CA GLU A 390 20.21 6.53 49.98
C GLU A 390 18.77 6.14 49.58
N TYR A 391 17.82 6.12 50.52
CA TYR A 391 16.43 5.72 50.22
C TYR A 391 15.71 6.76 49.34
N LEU A 392 16.00 8.04 49.56
CA LEU A 392 15.49 9.13 48.74
C LEU A 392 16.13 9.10 47.34
N GLU A 393 17.43 8.85 47.24
CA GLU A 393 18.14 8.72 45.95
C GLU A 393 17.62 7.53 45.12
N LEU A 394 17.48 6.35 45.73
CA LEU A 394 16.87 5.18 45.07
C LEU A 394 15.44 5.46 44.59
N THR A 395 14.61 6.12 45.42
CA THR A 395 13.23 6.48 45.04
C THR A 395 13.19 7.43 43.85
N ASN A 396 14.05 8.47 43.84
CA ASN A 396 14.15 9.42 42.72
C ASN A 396 14.76 8.80 41.45
N ASN A 397 15.56 7.73 41.56
CA ASN A 397 16.11 7.04 40.39
C ASN A 397 15.09 6.06 39.78
N ILE A 398 14.29 5.37 40.60
CA ILE A 398 13.13 4.57 40.12
C ILE A 398 12.12 5.46 39.39
N GLU A 399 11.84 6.66 39.92
CA GLU A 399 10.96 7.64 39.26
C GLU A 399 11.48 8.08 37.88
N LYS A 400 12.74 8.47 37.75
CA LYS A 400 13.34 8.84 36.45
C LYS A 400 13.28 7.69 35.46
N ASN A 401 13.51 6.47 35.92
CA ASN A 401 13.44 5.28 35.07
C ASN A 401 11.98 5.01 34.63
N ASN A 402 11.01 5.08 35.54
CA ASN A 402 9.58 5.07 35.21
C ASN A 402 9.19 6.14 34.17
N GLN A 403 9.74 7.36 34.28
CA GLN A 403 9.53 8.41 33.31
C GLN A 403 10.14 8.04 31.94
N ALA A 404 11.40 7.58 31.90
CA ALA A 404 12.07 7.16 30.67
C ALA A 404 11.35 5.99 29.97
N ILE A 405 10.88 5.00 30.73
CA ILE A 405 10.04 3.90 30.21
C ILE A 405 8.76 4.45 29.59
N SER A 406 8.11 5.43 30.23
CA SER A 406 6.86 6.01 29.73
C SER A 406 7.06 6.92 28.51
N GLU A 407 8.17 7.66 28.45
CA GLU A 407 8.56 8.46 27.28
C GLU A 407 8.88 7.55 26.09
N ASN A 408 9.63 6.46 26.31
CA ASN A 408 9.90 5.42 25.31
C ASN A 408 8.62 4.68 24.87
N GLU A 409 7.71 4.32 25.78
CA GLU A 409 6.39 3.75 25.42
C GLU A 409 5.61 4.69 24.50
N SER A 410 5.58 6.00 24.80
CA SER A 410 4.91 6.99 23.96
C SER A 410 5.59 7.19 22.61
N GLU A 411 6.92 7.14 22.55
CA GLU A 411 7.65 7.27 21.28
C GLU A 411 7.53 6.00 20.42
N THR A 412 7.41 4.83 21.05
CA THR A 412 7.09 3.56 20.37
C THR A 412 5.71 3.66 19.71
N MET A 413 4.67 4.08 20.44
CA MET A 413 3.31 4.21 19.90
C MET A 413 3.22 5.26 18.78
N GLN A 414 3.97 6.36 18.87
CA GLN A 414 4.08 7.34 17.79
C GLN A 414 4.79 6.76 16.55
N THR A 415 5.87 6.00 16.76
CA THR A 415 6.60 5.33 15.66
C THR A 415 5.72 4.27 14.99
N GLU A 416 4.92 3.51 15.75
CA GLU A 416 3.90 2.59 15.21
C GLU A 416 2.82 3.31 14.40
N SER A 417 2.34 4.49 14.83
CA SER A 417 1.41 5.30 14.03
C SER A 417 2.03 5.79 12.72
N SER A 418 3.32 6.15 12.71
CA SER A 418 4.02 6.56 11.49
C SER A 418 4.23 5.39 10.52
N ILE A 419 4.53 4.19 11.04
CA ILE A 419 4.66 2.95 10.24
C ILE A 419 3.38 2.73 9.43
N SER A 420 2.21 2.65 10.09
CA SER A 420 0.94 2.38 9.40
C SER A 420 0.52 3.49 8.41
N GLN A 421 0.87 4.75 8.68
CA GLN A 421 0.64 5.85 7.74
C GLN A 421 1.53 5.74 6.48
N THR A 422 2.78 5.29 6.63
CA THR A 422 3.69 5.05 5.50
C THR A 422 3.32 3.77 4.74
N GLU A 423 2.91 2.69 5.41
CA GLU A 423 2.38 1.47 4.78
C GLU A 423 1.14 1.76 3.91
N SER A 424 0.18 2.55 4.43
CA SER A 424 -0.99 2.95 3.65
C SER A 424 -0.66 3.91 2.50
N SER A 425 0.36 4.76 2.68
CA SER A 425 0.90 5.59 1.59
C SER A 425 1.50 4.75 0.46
N ILE A 426 2.28 3.70 0.80
CA ILE A 426 2.84 2.74 -0.16
C ILE A 426 1.70 2.03 -0.92
N SER A 427 0.72 1.46 -0.21
CA SER A 427 -0.45 0.81 -0.80
C SER A 427 -1.22 1.72 -1.78
N THR A 428 -1.32 3.02 -1.47
CA THR A 428 -1.97 4.02 -2.33
C THR A 428 -1.15 4.34 -3.59
N LEU A 429 0.18 4.41 -3.46
CA LEU A 429 1.08 4.62 -4.60
C LEU A 429 1.16 3.38 -5.49
N GLU A 430 1.19 2.17 -4.93
CA GLU A 430 1.16 0.90 -5.66
C GLU A 430 -0.18 0.71 -6.38
N SER A 431 -1.31 1.06 -5.76
CA SER A 431 -2.62 1.16 -6.42
C SER A 431 -2.58 2.11 -7.61
N SER A 432 -1.94 3.29 -7.44
CA SER A 432 -1.78 4.28 -8.51
C SER A 432 -0.91 3.73 -9.66
N LEU A 433 0.17 3.02 -9.35
CA LEU A 433 1.07 2.40 -10.33
C LEU A 433 0.37 1.28 -11.12
N ASN A 434 -0.44 0.46 -10.44
CA ASN A 434 -1.23 -0.61 -11.07
C ASN A 434 -2.35 -0.08 -11.96
N SER A 435 -2.90 1.10 -11.67
CA SER A 435 -3.88 1.77 -12.55
C SER A 435 -3.28 2.26 -13.88
N LEU A 436 -1.96 2.46 -13.95
CA LEU A 436 -1.24 2.89 -15.16
C LEU A 436 -0.90 1.70 -16.06
N LYS A 437 -1.95 1.08 -16.61
CA LYS A 437 -1.85 0.13 -17.71
C LYS A 437 -1.63 0.84 -19.04
N LEU A 438 -0.89 0.19 -19.93
CA LEU A 438 -0.91 0.48 -21.36
C LEU A 438 -1.99 -0.39 -22.02
N SER A 439 -2.94 0.24 -22.69
CA SER A 439 -3.92 -0.38 -23.58
C SER A 439 -3.27 -0.94 -24.85
N GLY A 440 -2.08 -0.45 -25.21
CA GLY A 440 -1.32 -0.86 -26.39
C GLY A 440 -1.49 0.10 -27.56
N GLU A 441 -2.64 0.78 -27.67
CA GLU A 441 -2.98 1.72 -28.74
C GLU A 441 -2.29 3.10 -28.61
N GLU A 442 -1.63 3.40 -27.48
CA GLU A 442 -1.11 4.74 -27.20
C GLU A 442 -0.09 5.23 -28.25
N ASP A 443 -0.11 6.53 -28.57
CA ASP A 443 0.97 7.13 -29.37
C ASP A 443 2.30 7.23 -28.61
N ASP A 444 3.41 7.48 -29.31
CA ASP A 444 4.76 7.54 -28.70
C ASP A 444 4.87 8.61 -27.59
N GLU A 445 4.08 9.69 -27.64
CA GLU A 445 4.08 10.76 -26.64
C GLU A 445 3.24 10.37 -25.41
N GLN A 446 2.13 9.65 -25.61
CA GLN A 446 1.32 9.05 -24.56
C GLN A 446 2.10 7.93 -23.83
N LYS A 447 2.74 7.02 -24.57
CA LYS A 447 3.60 5.97 -23.99
C LYS A 447 4.73 6.58 -23.15
N ALA A 448 5.42 7.61 -23.66
CA ALA A 448 6.46 8.31 -22.90
C ALA A 448 5.95 8.99 -21.63
N LYS A 449 4.72 9.53 -21.61
CA LYS A 449 4.11 10.13 -20.42
C LYS A 449 3.69 9.09 -19.37
N ILE A 450 3.14 7.96 -19.81
CA ILE A 450 2.77 6.86 -18.92
C ILE A 450 4.02 6.27 -18.28
N GLU A 451 5.06 6.01 -19.07
CA GLU A 451 6.35 5.49 -18.56
C GLU A 451 7.03 6.46 -17.59
N ALA A 452 7.07 7.75 -17.91
CA ALA A 452 7.57 8.77 -16.99
C ALA A 452 6.76 8.83 -15.68
N ARG A 453 5.43 8.64 -15.73
CA ARG A 453 4.58 8.62 -14.53
C ARG A 453 4.71 7.31 -13.73
N ARG A 454 4.96 6.18 -14.39
CA ARG A 454 5.33 4.91 -13.74
C ARG A 454 6.63 5.07 -12.96
N SER A 455 7.70 5.50 -13.63
CA SER A 455 9.03 5.68 -13.02
C SER A 455 9.01 6.68 -11.85
N GLU A 456 8.24 7.77 -11.94
CA GLU A 456 7.99 8.69 -10.83
C GLU A 456 7.30 8.00 -9.64
N LEU A 457 6.27 7.18 -9.87
CA LEU A 457 5.60 6.44 -8.80
C LEU A 457 6.47 5.34 -8.19
N GLU A 458 7.23 4.62 -9.02
CA GLU A 458 8.20 3.60 -8.59
C GLU A 458 9.29 4.22 -7.69
N SER A 459 9.76 5.44 -8.01
CA SER A 459 10.66 6.20 -7.12
C SER A 459 9.98 6.58 -5.80
N GLN A 460 8.76 7.12 -5.84
CA GLN A 460 8.02 7.49 -4.62
C GLN A 460 7.72 6.28 -3.72
N ILE A 461 7.51 5.09 -4.31
CA ILE A 461 7.35 3.82 -3.57
C ILE A 461 8.68 3.38 -2.95
N ALA A 462 9.80 3.51 -3.67
CA ALA A 462 11.13 3.19 -3.15
C ALA A 462 11.50 4.09 -1.96
N ASP A 463 11.38 5.41 -2.11
CA ASP A 463 11.64 6.40 -1.04
C ASP A 463 10.81 6.08 0.21
N LYS A 464 9.51 5.77 0.03
CA LYS A 464 8.62 5.40 1.14
C LYS A 464 8.94 4.06 1.78
N LYS A 465 9.49 3.09 1.03
CA LYS A 465 9.97 1.81 1.60
C LYS A 465 11.28 1.97 2.38
N THR A 466 12.15 2.91 2.00
CA THR A 466 13.29 3.32 2.85
C THR A 466 12.81 3.98 4.15
N GLU A 467 11.89 4.94 4.08
CA GLU A 467 11.29 5.56 5.28
C GLU A 467 10.61 4.54 6.21
N LEU A 468 9.95 3.52 5.64
CA LEU A 468 9.37 2.41 6.41
C LEU A 468 10.44 1.61 7.17
N GLY A 469 11.57 1.30 6.52
CA GLY A 469 12.71 0.62 7.14
C GLY A 469 13.30 1.41 8.31
N GLU A 470 13.57 2.71 8.12
CA GLU A 470 14.08 3.59 9.18
C GLU A 470 13.14 3.64 10.40
N LEU A 471 11.82 3.64 10.18
CA LEU A 471 10.83 3.59 11.24
C LEU A 471 10.78 2.22 11.95
N GLN A 472 10.98 1.13 11.21
CA GLN A 472 11.04 -0.23 11.78
C GLN A 472 12.31 -0.44 12.62
N ASP A 473 13.48 -0.03 12.14
CA ASP A 473 14.73 -0.07 12.91
C ASP A 473 14.63 0.79 14.19
N LYS A 474 14.03 1.99 14.10
CA LYS A 474 13.76 2.84 15.26
C LYS A 474 12.84 2.13 16.27
N LYS A 475 11.85 1.37 15.80
CA LYS A 475 10.96 0.58 16.67
C LYS A 475 11.72 -0.57 17.35
N GLU A 476 12.59 -1.29 16.65
CA GLU A 476 13.46 -2.32 17.25
C GLU A 476 14.34 -1.71 18.36
N GLN A 477 14.98 -0.56 18.12
CA GLN A 477 15.79 0.14 19.12
C GLN A 477 14.98 0.59 20.34
N LEU A 478 13.80 1.19 20.16
CA LEU A 478 12.96 1.63 21.28
C LEU A 478 12.53 0.45 22.17
N VAL A 479 12.17 -0.69 21.58
CA VAL A 479 11.82 -1.90 22.32
C VAL A 479 13.03 -2.46 23.10
N ALA A 480 14.24 -2.41 22.53
CA ALA A 480 15.47 -2.79 23.22
C ALA A 480 15.78 -1.86 24.41
N ASP A 481 15.75 -0.54 24.19
CA ASP A 481 15.95 0.47 25.24
C ASP A 481 14.97 0.29 26.40
N LYS A 482 13.69 0.03 26.10
CA LYS A 482 12.67 -0.27 27.11
C LYS A 482 13.02 -1.49 27.95
N SER A 483 13.49 -2.55 27.29
CA SER A 483 13.89 -3.80 27.95
C SER A 483 15.03 -3.58 28.94
N ASP A 484 16.01 -2.73 28.62
CA ASP A 484 17.11 -2.40 29.53
C ASP A 484 16.71 -1.46 30.66
N LEU A 485 15.85 -0.47 30.38
CA LEU A 485 15.25 0.38 31.41
C LEU A 485 14.44 -0.45 32.44
N GLU A 486 13.62 -1.40 31.97
CA GLU A 486 12.86 -2.32 32.85
C GLU A 486 13.78 -3.21 33.70
N LYS A 487 14.93 -3.66 33.18
CA LYS A 487 15.95 -4.41 33.95
C LYS A 487 16.58 -3.54 35.03
N GLU A 488 17.01 -2.31 34.71
CA GLU A 488 17.55 -1.38 35.70
C GLU A 488 16.51 -1.06 36.79
N LYS A 489 15.25 -0.82 36.40
CA LYS A 489 14.14 -0.58 37.33
C LYS A 489 13.98 -1.75 38.30
N ALA A 490 14.01 -2.99 37.82
CA ALA A 490 13.86 -4.17 38.67
C ALA A 490 14.99 -4.31 39.72
N ASP A 491 16.24 -4.00 39.36
CA ASP A 491 17.35 -4.00 40.31
C ASP A 491 17.33 -2.78 41.27
N LEU A 492 16.84 -1.62 40.83
CA LEU A 492 16.60 -0.45 41.71
C LEU A 492 15.47 -0.73 42.73
N ASP A 493 14.33 -1.26 42.28
CA ASP A 493 13.20 -1.66 43.14
C ASP A 493 13.64 -2.69 44.19
N LYS A 494 14.47 -3.66 43.80
CA LYS A 494 15.06 -4.65 44.70
C LYS A 494 15.98 -4.01 45.75
N GLN A 495 16.85 -3.09 45.35
CA GLN A 495 17.70 -2.33 46.28
C GLN A 495 16.86 -1.49 47.25
N LYS A 496 15.86 -0.74 46.75
CA LYS A 496 14.90 0.02 47.59
C LYS A 496 14.18 -0.92 48.55
N ALA A 497 13.68 -2.06 48.09
CA ALA A 497 12.96 -3.02 48.91
C ALA A 497 13.84 -3.69 49.98
N GLU A 498 15.16 -3.78 49.80
CA GLU A 498 16.07 -4.22 50.87
C GLU A 498 16.36 -3.09 51.88
N LEU A 499 16.61 -1.87 51.41
CA LEU A 499 16.83 -0.69 52.25
C LEU A 499 15.58 -0.30 53.06
N GLU A 500 14.39 -0.46 52.51
CA GLU A 500 13.13 -0.20 53.22
C GLU A 500 12.98 -1.10 54.45
N LYS A 501 13.43 -2.35 54.36
CA LYS A 501 13.46 -3.28 55.51
C LYS A 501 14.41 -2.79 56.60
N GLU A 502 15.43 -1.97 56.29
CA GLU A 502 16.28 -1.28 57.26
C GLU A 502 15.55 -0.07 57.88
N VAL A 503 15.01 0.83 57.04
CA VAL A 503 14.24 2.02 57.44
C VAL A 503 13.09 1.64 58.38
N LEU A 504 12.27 0.65 58.00
CA LEU A 504 11.11 0.19 58.77
C LEU A 504 11.46 -0.49 60.10
N LYS A 505 12.73 -0.84 60.39
CA LYS A 505 13.15 -1.23 61.75
C LYS A 505 13.14 -0.01 62.67
N ASN A 506 13.89 1.03 62.28
CA ASN A 506 14.29 2.14 63.14
C ASN A 506 13.30 3.31 63.16
N ALA A 507 12.57 3.53 62.06
CA ALA A 507 11.73 4.70 61.83
C ALA A 507 10.61 4.93 62.88
N SER A 508 10.06 6.14 62.86
CA SER A 508 8.92 6.58 63.66
C SER A 508 7.60 5.92 63.21
N PRO A 509 6.55 5.89 64.06
CA PRO A 509 5.23 5.42 63.63
C PRO A 509 4.63 6.26 62.49
N GLU A 510 4.96 7.56 62.43
CA GLU A 510 4.50 8.50 61.42
C GLU A 510 5.17 8.20 60.07
N THR A 511 6.49 8.09 60.04
CA THR A 511 7.27 7.75 58.83
C THR A 511 6.91 6.35 58.29
N LYS A 512 6.65 5.36 59.16
CA LYS A 512 6.17 4.04 58.71
C LYS A 512 4.76 4.10 58.11
N ALA A 513 3.90 5.00 58.58
CA ALA A 513 2.59 5.21 57.98
C ALA A 513 2.69 5.93 56.64
N ALA A 514 3.59 6.91 56.49
CA ALA A 514 3.83 7.64 55.25
C ALA A 514 4.40 6.71 54.15
N ILE A 515 5.46 5.93 54.44
CA ILE A 515 6.02 4.94 53.50
C ILE A 515 4.95 3.93 53.05
N LYS A 516 4.13 3.41 53.99
CA LYS A 516 3.03 2.51 53.63
C LYS A 516 2.00 3.20 52.74
N THR A 517 1.66 4.47 53.01
CA THR A 517 0.68 5.23 52.23
C THR A 517 1.19 5.49 50.81
N TYR A 518 2.47 5.84 50.63
CA TYR A 518 3.08 5.95 49.30
C TYR A 518 3.06 4.61 48.56
N ASN A 519 3.50 3.51 49.19
CA ASN A 519 3.51 2.19 48.55
C ASN A 519 2.08 1.71 48.17
N ASP A 520 1.09 1.90 49.06
CA ASP A 520 -0.33 1.63 48.79
C ASP A 520 -0.88 2.44 47.59
N LYS A 521 -0.34 3.63 47.36
CA LYS A 521 -0.72 4.52 46.26
C LYS A 521 -0.01 4.19 44.95
N GLN A 522 1.26 3.85 45.02
CA GLN A 522 2.04 3.38 43.86
C GLN A 522 1.42 2.09 43.30
N GLU A 523 1.10 1.10 44.15
CA GLU A 523 0.42 -0.14 43.74
C GLU A 523 -0.95 0.14 43.09
N ALA A 524 -1.72 1.10 43.64
CA ALA A 524 -3.01 1.49 43.08
C ALA A 524 -2.91 2.24 41.73
N PHE A 525 -1.90 3.09 41.54
CA PHE A 525 -1.65 3.77 40.26
C PHE A 525 -1.23 2.77 39.18
N GLU A 526 -0.22 1.95 39.44
CA GLU A 526 0.29 0.97 38.46
C GLU A 526 -0.80 -0.05 38.09
N SER A 527 -1.55 -0.58 39.05
CA SER A 527 -2.67 -1.50 38.78
C SER A 527 -3.72 -0.88 37.85
N LYS A 528 -4.00 0.43 37.98
CA LYS A 528 -4.99 1.13 37.15
C LYS A 528 -4.41 1.52 35.78
N LYS A 529 -3.12 1.86 35.69
CA LYS A 529 -2.39 2.01 34.42
C LYS A 529 -2.42 0.71 33.63
N THR A 530 -2.13 -0.43 34.25
CA THR A 530 -2.20 -1.75 33.59
C THR A 530 -3.61 -2.11 33.11
N GLU A 531 -4.64 -1.91 33.94
CA GLU A 531 -6.05 -2.17 33.55
C GLU A 531 -6.49 -1.30 32.36
N ALA A 532 -6.14 -0.01 32.39
CA ALA A 532 -6.47 0.93 31.32
C ALA A 532 -5.73 0.63 30.01
N LEU A 533 -4.42 0.32 30.06
CA LEU A 533 -3.63 -0.08 28.88
C LEU A 533 -4.12 -1.40 28.29
N SER A 534 -4.39 -2.42 29.12
CA SER A 534 -4.91 -3.71 28.66
C SER A 534 -6.26 -3.59 27.96
N THR A 535 -7.10 -2.63 28.39
CA THR A 535 -8.39 -2.36 27.76
C THR A 535 -8.19 -1.67 26.41
N ALA A 536 -7.42 -0.57 26.39
CA ALA A 536 -7.17 0.20 25.16
C ALA A 536 -6.44 -0.63 24.08
N LYS A 537 -5.49 -1.49 24.48
CA LYS A 537 -4.84 -2.42 23.56
C LYS A 537 -5.82 -3.43 22.96
N SER A 538 -6.71 -4.03 23.75
CA SER A 538 -7.70 -4.98 23.19
C SER A 538 -8.67 -4.31 22.20
N GLU A 539 -8.95 -3.02 22.36
CA GLU A 539 -9.74 -2.24 21.40
C GLU A 539 -8.92 -1.93 20.13
N LEU A 540 -7.64 -1.57 20.26
CA LEU A 540 -6.70 -1.35 19.16
C LEU A 540 -6.46 -2.63 18.33
N ASP A 541 -6.16 -3.76 18.98
CA ASP A 541 -5.94 -5.06 18.34
C ASP A 541 -7.17 -5.48 17.50
N THR A 542 -8.38 -5.14 17.96
CA THR A 542 -9.63 -5.37 17.22
C THR A 542 -9.71 -4.48 15.97
N LYS A 543 -9.32 -3.20 16.09
CA LYS A 543 -9.36 -2.23 14.98
C LYS A 543 -8.33 -2.50 13.90
N VAL A 544 -7.11 -2.91 14.27
CA VAL A 544 -6.08 -3.36 13.34
C VAL A 544 -6.55 -4.59 12.55
N LYS A 545 -7.27 -5.51 13.19
CA LYS A 545 -7.88 -6.66 12.51
C LYS A 545 -9.02 -6.27 11.56
N GLU A 546 -9.89 -5.33 11.95
CA GLU A 546 -10.92 -4.78 11.06
C GLU A 546 -10.28 -4.09 9.84
N LEU A 547 -9.16 -3.38 10.00
CA LEU A 547 -8.42 -2.75 8.91
C LEU A 547 -7.87 -3.79 7.92
N SER A 548 -7.20 -4.83 8.40
CA SER A 548 -6.61 -5.85 7.51
C SER A 548 -7.67 -6.64 6.72
N GLU A 549 -8.85 -6.87 7.29
CA GLU A 549 -9.99 -7.45 6.56
C GLU A 549 -10.53 -6.51 5.46
N VAL A 550 -10.49 -5.19 5.65
CA VAL A 550 -10.86 -4.20 4.62
C VAL A 550 -9.78 -4.10 3.54
N GLU A 551 -8.50 -4.11 3.90
CA GLU A 551 -7.38 -4.11 2.94
C GLU A 551 -7.37 -5.36 2.06
N GLN A 552 -7.66 -6.54 2.62
CA GLN A 552 -7.83 -7.76 1.82
C GLN A 552 -8.95 -7.60 0.78
N LYS A 553 -10.13 -7.07 1.16
CA LYS A 553 -11.24 -6.82 0.20
C LYS A 553 -10.87 -5.80 -0.88
N ILE A 554 -10.09 -4.76 -0.52
CA ILE A 554 -9.59 -3.75 -1.48
C ILE A 554 -8.71 -4.44 -2.50
N ASN A 555 -7.72 -5.21 -2.05
CA ASN A 555 -6.80 -5.94 -2.92
C ASN A 555 -7.56 -6.91 -3.82
N GLU A 556 -8.48 -7.73 -3.27
CA GLU A 556 -9.31 -8.67 -4.04
C GLU A 556 -10.17 -8.00 -5.12
N LYS A 557 -10.65 -6.77 -4.90
CA LYS A 557 -11.41 -5.99 -5.88
C LYS A 557 -10.53 -5.33 -6.93
N GLN A 558 -9.40 -4.74 -6.52
CA GLN A 558 -8.40 -4.24 -7.45
C GLN A 558 -7.87 -5.36 -8.37
N ASP A 559 -7.71 -6.58 -7.85
CA ASP A 559 -7.31 -7.75 -8.63
C ASP A 559 -8.39 -8.21 -9.63
N GLN A 560 -9.67 -8.03 -9.31
CA GLN A 560 -10.80 -8.30 -10.22
C GLN A 560 -10.87 -7.24 -11.32
N GLU A 561 -10.83 -5.95 -10.95
CA GLU A 561 -10.74 -4.82 -11.88
C GLU A 561 -9.48 -4.89 -12.76
N ALA A 562 -8.38 -5.43 -12.24
CA ALA A 562 -7.13 -5.61 -12.98
C ALA A 562 -7.12 -6.82 -13.94
N LYS A 563 -8.04 -7.78 -13.82
CA LYS A 563 -8.07 -8.99 -14.66
C LYS A 563 -9.14 -8.98 -15.75
N GLY A 564 -10.15 -8.12 -15.63
CA GLY A 564 -11.28 -8.07 -16.56
C GLY A 564 -12.18 -9.31 -16.50
N PRO A 565 -13.29 -9.35 -17.26
CA PRO A 565 -14.12 -10.53 -17.36
C PRO A 565 -13.44 -11.64 -18.18
N THR A 566 -13.53 -12.89 -17.72
CA THR A 566 -12.95 -14.03 -18.44
C THR A 566 -13.87 -14.52 -19.55
N PHE A 567 -13.46 -14.32 -20.81
CA PHE A 567 -14.21 -14.75 -22.00
C PHE A 567 -13.94 -16.24 -22.33
N ASP A 568 -14.87 -17.14 -21.99
CA ASP A 568 -14.81 -18.59 -22.28
C ASP A 568 -15.19 -18.91 -23.75
N PHE A 569 -14.45 -18.32 -24.71
CA PHE A 569 -14.52 -18.65 -26.14
C PHE A 569 -13.25 -18.23 -26.90
N GLU A 570 -13.01 -18.93 -28.00
CA GLU A 570 -11.89 -18.63 -28.91
C GLU A 570 -12.32 -17.71 -30.05
N GLU A 571 -11.36 -16.98 -30.61
CA GLU A 571 -11.58 -16.12 -31.78
C GLU A 571 -11.63 -16.92 -33.09
N GLY A 572 -12.54 -16.51 -33.98
CA GLY A 572 -12.73 -17.07 -35.32
C GLY A 572 -12.30 -16.10 -36.41
N GLU A 573 -12.78 -16.33 -37.64
CA GLU A 573 -12.53 -15.39 -38.75
C GLU A 573 -13.42 -14.15 -38.63
N TYR A 574 -12.81 -12.98 -38.42
CA TYR A 574 -13.47 -11.65 -38.44
C TYR A 574 -12.66 -10.62 -39.25
N SER A 575 -13.19 -9.41 -39.40
CA SER A 575 -12.50 -8.31 -40.09
C SER A 575 -11.72 -7.45 -39.09
N GLU A 576 -10.39 -7.61 -39.05
CA GLU A 576 -9.48 -6.75 -38.27
C GLU A 576 -9.74 -5.25 -38.50
N ALA A 577 -10.03 -4.86 -39.74
CA ALA A 577 -10.30 -3.47 -40.12
C ALA A 577 -11.72 -2.98 -39.76
N GLU A 578 -12.64 -3.88 -39.41
CA GLU A 578 -13.93 -3.53 -38.77
C GLU A 578 -13.75 -3.41 -37.26
N MET A 579 -12.89 -4.25 -36.66
CA MET A 579 -12.57 -4.22 -35.23
C MET A 579 -11.84 -2.93 -34.84
N ALA A 580 -10.76 -2.57 -35.55
CA ALA A 580 -10.04 -1.31 -35.32
C ALA A 580 -10.90 -0.05 -35.54
N ALA A 581 -12.00 -0.16 -36.30
CA ALA A 581 -12.97 0.92 -36.45
C ALA A 581 -13.99 0.97 -35.28
N PHE A 582 -14.31 -0.17 -34.67
CA PHE A 582 -15.11 -0.27 -33.45
C PHE A 582 -14.31 0.21 -32.23
N GLU A 583 -13.09 -0.29 -32.03
CA GLU A 583 -12.15 0.07 -30.96
C GLU A 583 -11.93 1.60 -30.93
N ALA A 584 -11.65 2.21 -32.09
CA ALA A 584 -11.53 3.66 -32.23
C ALA A 584 -12.85 4.43 -31.95
N ASN A 585 -14.02 3.90 -32.35
CA ASN A 585 -15.31 4.54 -32.06
C ASN A 585 -15.63 4.53 -30.56
N TRP A 586 -15.31 3.41 -29.90
CA TRP A 586 -15.40 3.26 -28.45
C TRP A 586 -14.49 4.25 -27.73
N ALA A 587 -13.19 4.28 -28.07
CA ALA A 587 -12.21 5.19 -27.46
C ALA A 587 -12.58 6.68 -27.62
N GLU A 588 -13.08 7.10 -28.80
CA GLU A 588 -13.50 8.49 -29.04
C GLU A 588 -14.80 8.87 -28.29
N ASN A 589 -15.68 7.92 -27.98
CA ASN A 589 -17.04 8.20 -27.49
C ASN A 589 -17.38 7.57 -26.12
N LYS A 590 -16.41 7.01 -25.38
CA LYS A 590 -16.64 6.30 -24.10
C LYS A 590 -17.52 7.08 -23.12
N GLU A 591 -17.23 8.35 -22.85
CA GLU A 591 -18.03 9.23 -21.96
C GLU A 591 -19.54 9.26 -22.31
N ARG A 592 -19.87 9.14 -23.61
CA ARG A 592 -21.26 9.17 -24.12
C ARG A 592 -21.98 7.85 -23.88
N TYR A 593 -21.26 6.74 -23.99
CA TYR A 593 -21.78 5.41 -23.65
C TYR A 593 -21.95 5.27 -22.12
N GLU A 594 -21.00 5.77 -21.33
CA GLU A 594 -21.08 5.84 -19.85
C GLU A 594 -22.27 6.68 -19.38
N ALA A 595 -22.54 7.83 -20.01
CA ALA A 595 -23.70 8.67 -19.70
C ALA A 595 -25.04 7.95 -19.93
N VAL A 596 -25.13 7.05 -20.93
CA VAL A 596 -26.31 6.19 -21.12
C VAL A 596 -26.33 5.06 -20.07
N ALA A 597 -25.18 4.42 -19.82
CA ALA A 597 -25.04 3.33 -18.85
C ALA A 597 -25.49 3.74 -17.44
N GLU A 598 -25.11 4.94 -16.97
CA GLU A 598 -25.51 5.49 -15.67
C GLU A 598 -27.04 5.63 -15.52
N LYS A 599 -27.77 5.92 -16.62
CA LYS A 599 -29.23 6.08 -16.59
C LYS A 599 -29.98 4.78 -16.84
N THR A 600 -29.40 3.83 -17.57
CA THR A 600 -30.06 2.57 -17.94
C THR A 600 -29.68 1.38 -17.06
N GLY A 601 -28.54 1.44 -16.36
CA GLY A 601 -27.97 0.30 -15.64
C GLY A 601 -27.67 -0.87 -16.59
N VAL A 602 -27.00 -0.57 -17.70
CA VAL A 602 -26.51 -1.53 -18.72
C VAL A 602 -25.08 -1.08 -19.06
N PRO A 603 -24.06 -1.97 -19.14
CA PRO A 603 -22.68 -1.57 -19.34
C PRO A 603 -22.45 -0.74 -20.61
N ALA A 604 -21.53 0.23 -20.54
CA ALA A 604 -21.23 1.16 -21.62
C ALA A 604 -20.67 0.42 -22.85
N GLU A 605 -19.83 -0.58 -22.60
CA GLU A 605 -19.19 -1.48 -23.55
C GLU A 605 -20.25 -2.29 -24.35
N LEU A 606 -21.30 -2.76 -23.66
CA LEU A 606 -22.44 -3.47 -24.28
C LEU A 606 -23.31 -2.53 -25.11
N ILE A 607 -23.53 -1.29 -24.64
CA ILE A 607 -24.26 -0.27 -25.42
C ILE A 607 -23.48 0.08 -26.70
N ALA A 608 -22.15 0.21 -26.62
CA ALA A 608 -21.28 0.44 -27.77
C ALA A 608 -21.31 -0.72 -28.77
N ALA A 609 -21.16 -1.97 -28.31
CA ALA A 609 -21.22 -3.16 -29.17
C ALA A 609 -22.59 -3.31 -29.86
N ILE A 610 -23.70 -2.99 -29.18
CA ILE A 610 -25.04 -2.96 -29.78
C ILE A 610 -25.18 -1.82 -30.80
N HIS A 611 -24.69 -0.61 -30.47
CA HIS A 611 -24.70 0.53 -31.40
C HIS A 611 -23.85 0.26 -32.66
N TRP A 612 -22.78 -0.53 -32.55
CA TRP A 612 -22.00 -0.98 -33.69
C TRP A 612 -22.76 -1.97 -34.59
N ARG A 613 -23.45 -2.96 -34.00
CA ARG A 613 -24.28 -3.92 -34.76
C ARG A 613 -25.42 -3.25 -35.53
N GLU A 614 -26.09 -2.28 -34.91
CA GLU A 614 -27.32 -1.67 -35.43
C GLU A 614 -27.05 -0.44 -36.33
N GLY A 615 -25.95 0.30 -36.11
CA GLY A 615 -25.66 1.54 -36.82
C GLY A 615 -24.17 1.84 -37.09
N SER A 616 -23.25 0.92 -36.82
CA SER A 616 -21.80 1.12 -36.95
C SER A 616 -21.30 2.39 -36.24
N GLY A 617 -21.77 2.64 -35.02
CA GLY A 617 -21.37 3.79 -34.21
C GLY A 617 -21.94 5.14 -34.68
N ASN A 618 -22.95 5.15 -35.56
CA ASN A 618 -23.48 6.38 -36.15
C ASN A 618 -24.46 7.14 -35.23
N PHE A 619 -23.91 8.05 -34.43
CA PHE A 619 -24.64 8.95 -33.53
C PHE A 619 -25.68 9.88 -34.21
N ASP A 620 -25.69 10.03 -35.54
CA ASP A 620 -26.76 10.75 -36.27
C ASP A 620 -28.04 9.90 -36.51
N THR A 621 -28.16 8.72 -35.90
CA THR A 621 -29.31 7.81 -36.06
C THR A 621 -29.92 7.29 -34.75
N TYR A 622 -31.19 6.89 -34.78
CA TYR A 622 -31.88 6.28 -33.63
C TYR A 622 -31.41 4.84 -33.41
N LEU A 623 -30.90 4.56 -32.21
CA LEU A 623 -30.51 3.20 -31.77
C LEU A 623 -31.68 2.19 -31.81
N HIS A 624 -32.93 2.66 -31.86
CA HIS A 624 -34.12 1.81 -32.01
C HIS A 624 -34.25 1.11 -33.35
N ASN A 625 -33.81 1.73 -34.46
CA ASN A 625 -34.18 1.30 -35.82
C ASN A 625 -33.34 1.87 -36.99
N GLY A 626 -32.31 2.68 -36.72
CA GLY A 626 -31.45 3.30 -37.75
C GLY A 626 -32.08 4.45 -38.56
N ASP A 627 -33.26 4.97 -38.21
CA ASP A 627 -33.78 6.20 -38.82
C ASP A 627 -32.88 7.42 -38.47
N PRO A 628 -32.81 8.46 -39.31
CA PRO A 628 -32.06 9.68 -39.00
C PRO A 628 -32.61 10.46 -37.80
N LEU A 629 -31.73 10.86 -36.89
CA LEU A 629 -32.02 11.61 -35.67
C LEU A 629 -32.55 13.03 -35.98
N GLY A 630 -33.25 13.67 -35.02
CA GLY A 630 -33.82 15.00 -35.20
C GLY A 630 -35.03 15.04 -36.17
N SER A 631 -35.65 13.90 -36.43
CA SER A 631 -36.93 13.78 -37.15
C SER A 631 -37.74 12.60 -36.61
N PRO A 632 -39.09 12.58 -36.75
CA PRO A 632 -39.88 11.47 -36.22
C PRO A 632 -39.62 10.16 -36.97
N THR A 633 -39.40 9.07 -36.24
CA THR A 633 -39.12 7.74 -36.83
C THR A 633 -40.25 7.28 -37.76
N THR A 634 -39.87 6.62 -38.85
CA THR A 634 -40.77 6.08 -39.88
C THR A 634 -40.77 4.56 -39.92
N HIS A 635 -39.66 3.92 -39.57
CA HIS A 635 -39.59 2.49 -39.30
C HIS A 635 -40.13 2.20 -37.88
N VAL A 636 -40.47 0.94 -37.59
CA VAL A 636 -40.96 0.54 -36.26
C VAL A 636 -39.77 0.54 -35.28
N PRO A 637 -39.89 1.12 -34.05
CA PRO A 637 -41.04 1.85 -33.50
C PRO A 637 -41.21 3.24 -34.11
N ALA A 638 -42.37 3.49 -34.73
CA ALA A 638 -42.62 4.69 -35.54
C ALA A 638 -43.26 5.84 -34.74
N GLY A 639 -42.83 7.08 -35.00
CA GLY A 639 -43.29 8.29 -34.35
C GLY A 639 -42.55 8.70 -33.07
N ILE A 640 -41.41 8.07 -32.77
CA ILE A 640 -40.47 8.51 -31.73
C ILE A 640 -39.73 9.77 -32.24
N TYR A 641 -39.42 10.72 -31.34
CA TYR A 641 -38.66 11.92 -31.67
C TYR A 641 -37.73 12.29 -30.52
N PHE A 642 -36.44 12.46 -30.82
CA PHE A 642 -35.43 13.02 -29.91
C PHE A 642 -34.49 13.98 -30.67
N ASP A 643 -33.98 14.99 -29.95
CA ASP A 643 -33.05 16.02 -30.49
C ASP A 643 -31.56 15.66 -30.33
N ASN A 644 -31.23 14.63 -29.54
CA ASN A 644 -29.88 14.12 -29.30
C ASN A 644 -29.88 12.58 -29.22
N TRP A 645 -28.69 11.97 -29.30
CA TRP A 645 -28.54 10.51 -29.35
C TRP A 645 -28.67 9.87 -27.97
N GLU A 646 -28.20 10.56 -26.93
CA GLU A 646 -28.13 10.06 -25.55
C GLU A 646 -29.53 9.75 -25.00
N GLU A 647 -30.48 10.68 -25.12
CA GLU A 647 -31.88 10.48 -24.73
C GLU A 647 -32.56 9.39 -25.58
N ALA A 648 -32.21 9.30 -26.88
CA ALA A 648 -32.72 8.27 -27.77
C ALA A 648 -32.20 6.87 -27.40
N ALA A 649 -30.92 6.75 -27.06
CA ALA A 649 -30.29 5.53 -26.62
C ALA A 649 -30.80 5.09 -25.25
N ILE A 650 -31.01 6.03 -24.31
CA ILE A 650 -31.65 5.75 -23.01
C ILE A 650 -33.04 5.14 -23.20
N ASP A 651 -33.89 5.71 -24.08
CA ASP A 651 -35.22 5.14 -24.38
C ASP A 651 -35.13 3.77 -25.07
N ALA A 652 -34.25 3.63 -26.07
CA ALA A 652 -34.04 2.37 -26.80
C ALA A 652 -33.60 1.22 -25.87
N ILE A 653 -32.54 1.43 -25.09
CA ILE A 653 -31.97 0.45 -24.15
C ILE A 653 -32.96 0.16 -23.00
N SER A 654 -33.60 1.18 -22.43
CA SER A 654 -34.60 0.99 -21.35
C SER A 654 -35.81 0.18 -21.81
N SER A 655 -36.25 0.35 -23.06
CA SER A 655 -37.39 -0.40 -23.60
C SER A 655 -37.12 -1.90 -23.78
N HIS A 656 -35.85 -2.30 -23.94
CA HIS A 656 -35.42 -3.70 -24.08
C HIS A 656 -34.94 -4.35 -22.77
N ARG A 657 -34.66 -3.55 -21.73
CA ARG A 657 -34.08 -4.00 -20.45
C ARG A 657 -34.85 -5.11 -19.74
N GLY A 658 -36.18 -5.10 -19.83
CA GLY A 658 -37.04 -6.17 -19.30
C GLY A 658 -36.79 -6.48 -17.82
N ASP A 659 -36.47 -7.74 -17.53
CA ASP A 659 -36.13 -8.29 -16.21
C ASP A 659 -34.62 -8.46 -15.96
N SER A 660 -33.76 -7.80 -16.75
CA SER A 660 -32.30 -7.91 -16.64
C SER A 660 -31.76 -7.44 -15.27
N THR A 661 -30.83 -8.23 -14.73
CA THR A 661 -30.08 -7.99 -13.49
C THR A 661 -28.86 -7.09 -13.66
N LEU A 662 -28.51 -6.71 -14.90
CA LEU A 662 -27.34 -5.88 -15.18
C LEU A 662 -27.35 -4.56 -14.40
N THR A 663 -26.15 -4.01 -14.23
CA THR A 663 -25.81 -2.68 -13.71
C THR A 663 -24.80 -2.04 -14.68
N ALA A 664 -24.45 -0.77 -14.48
CA ALA A 664 -23.46 -0.10 -15.35
C ALA A 664 -22.04 -0.69 -15.22
N ASP A 665 -21.74 -1.26 -14.05
CA ASP A 665 -20.48 -1.89 -13.62
C ASP A 665 -20.49 -3.43 -13.73
N SER A 666 -21.52 -4.02 -14.36
CA SER A 666 -21.64 -5.48 -14.47
C SER A 666 -20.58 -6.09 -15.40
N THR A 667 -19.92 -7.15 -14.93
CA THR A 667 -18.99 -8.01 -15.70
C THR A 667 -19.60 -9.37 -16.09
N ASP A 668 -20.90 -9.58 -15.85
CA ASP A 668 -21.65 -10.80 -16.16
C ASP A 668 -21.87 -10.97 -17.67
N LEU A 669 -20.92 -11.65 -18.33
CA LEU A 669 -20.92 -11.91 -19.77
C LEU A 669 -22.14 -12.71 -20.25
N ASP A 670 -22.69 -13.61 -19.44
CA ASP A 670 -23.90 -14.37 -19.78
C ASP A 670 -25.13 -13.47 -19.80
N ALA A 671 -25.26 -12.56 -18.82
CA ALA A 671 -26.30 -11.54 -18.79
C ALA A 671 -26.15 -10.52 -19.94
N MET A 672 -24.93 -10.18 -20.34
CA MET A 672 -24.67 -9.34 -21.53
C MET A 672 -25.09 -10.06 -22.83
N ALA A 673 -24.71 -11.33 -22.99
CA ALA A 673 -25.11 -12.15 -24.13
C ALA A 673 -26.63 -12.32 -24.22
N ASP A 674 -27.31 -12.51 -23.07
CA ASP A 674 -28.76 -12.57 -23.00
C ASP A 674 -29.42 -11.23 -23.39
N PHE A 675 -28.91 -10.11 -22.87
CA PHE A 675 -29.39 -8.77 -23.23
C PHE A 675 -29.22 -8.52 -24.73
N ALA A 676 -28.04 -8.81 -25.30
CA ALA A 676 -27.74 -8.62 -26.71
C ALA A 676 -28.67 -9.44 -27.62
N GLU A 677 -28.95 -10.71 -27.30
CA GLU A 677 -29.90 -11.50 -28.08
C GLU A 677 -31.36 -11.06 -27.89
N ARG A 678 -31.73 -10.53 -26.70
CA ARG A 678 -33.05 -9.93 -26.49
C ARG A 678 -33.25 -8.63 -27.27
N TYR A 679 -32.20 -7.82 -27.41
CA TYR A 679 -32.20 -6.57 -28.17
C TYR A 679 -32.44 -6.84 -29.67
N ASN A 680 -31.65 -7.73 -30.28
CA ASN A 680 -31.85 -8.12 -31.69
C ASN A 680 -33.12 -8.98 -31.90
N GLY A 681 -33.48 -9.78 -30.91
CA GLY A 681 -34.63 -10.66 -30.89
C GLY A 681 -34.26 -12.15 -30.85
N LEU A 682 -35.00 -12.91 -30.03
CA LEU A 682 -34.75 -14.32 -29.69
C LEU A 682 -34.95 -15.34 -30.83
N GLY A 683 -34.75 -14.95 -32.09
CA GLY A 683 -34.96 -15.79 -33.27
C GLY A 683 -34.01 -16.99 -33.37
N TYR A 684 -32.80 -16.89 -32.80
CA TYR A 684 -31.80 -17.95 -32.79
C TYR A 684 -32.03 -18.92 -31.61
N ARG A 685 -32.23 -18.41 -30.39
CA ARG A 685 -32.60 -19.21 -29.20
C ARG A 685 -33.87 -20.04 -29.40
N ASN A 686 -34.91 -19.47 -30.02
CA ASN A 686 -36.14 -20.21 -30.37
C ASN A 686 -35.92 -21.34 -31.40
N ARG A 687 -34.75 -21.41 -32.04
CA ARG A 687 -34.31 -22.49 -32.94
C ARG A 687 -33.30 -23.44 -32.30
N GLY A 688 -32.76 -23.12 -31.12
CA GLY A 688 -31.71 -23.90 -30.46
C GLY A 688 -30.36 -23.82 -31.19
N VAL A 689 -30.02 -22.66 -31.74
CA VAL A 689 -28.72 -22.39 -32.41
C VAL A 689 -28.08 -21.13 -31.83
N PRO A 690 -26.74 -20.99 -31.87
CA PRO A 690 -26.04 -19.76 -31.51
C PRO A 690 -26.53 -18.55 -32.32
N SER A 691 -26.61 -17.39 -31.67
CA SER A 691 -26.99 -16.14 -32.34
C SER A 691 -25.82 -15.53 -33.09
N ALA A 692 -25.96 -15.38 -34.41
CA ALA A 692 -24.96 -14.71 -35.25
C ALA A 692 -24.74 -13.24 -34.86
N TYR A 693 -25.74 -12.59 -34.26
CA TYR A 693 -25.61 -11.22 -33.74
C TYR A 693 -24.66 -11.14 -32.53
N VAL A 694 -24.67 -12.18 -31.70
CA VAL A 694 -23.94 -12.23 -30.43
C VAL A 694 -22.54 -12.85 -30.61
N TRP A 695 -22.43 -13.89 -31.44
CA TRP A 695 -21.27 -14.79 -31.49
C TRP A 695 -20.50 -14.80 -32.82
N ALA A 696 -20.87 -13.99 -33.83
CA ALA A 696 -20.11 -13.99 -35.09
C ALA A 696 -18.63 -13.59 -34.88
N GLY A 697 -17.72 -14.31 -35.54
CA GLY A 697 -16.28 -14.15 -35.36
C GLY A 697 -15.73 -14.81 -34.09
N THR A 698 -16.49 -15.67 -33.40
CA THR A 698 -15.99 -16.58 -32.34
C THR A 698 -16.20 -18.05 -32.71
N ASP A 699 -15.52 -18.97 -32.02
CA ASP A 699 -15.66 -20.42 -32.24
C ASP A 699 -17.08 -20.94 -31.92
N GLN A 700 -17.84 -20.21 -31.10
CA GLN A 700 -19.25 -20.48 -30.79
C GLN A 700 -20.18 -20.30 -32.01
N TYR A 701 -19.72 -19.72 -33.12
CA TYR A 701 -20.51 -19.52 -34.33
C TYR A 701 -19.82 -20.02 -35.61
N THR A 702 -20.44 -20.97 -36.32
CA THR A 702 -19.94 -21.46 -37.62
C THR A 702 -20.76 -20.97 -38.82
N SER A 703 -22.09 -21.00 -38.73
CA SER A 703 -22.99 -20.58 -39.81
C SER A 703 -24.45 -20.55 -39.35
N GLY A 704 -25.28 -19.78 -40.07
CA GLY A 704 -26.71 -19.59 -39.82
C GLY A 704 -27.02 -18.12 -39.55
N LYS A 705 -27.75 -17.44 -40.45
CA LYS A 705 -28.15 -16.03 -40.27
C LYS A 705 -29.59 -15.81 -40.73
N PHE A 706 -30.31 -14.91 -40.05
CA PHE A 706 -31.50 -14.29 -40.65
C PHE A 706 -31.08 -13.29 -41.73
N VAL A 707 -31.27 -13.65 -43.00
CA VAL A 707 -30.88 -12.83 -44.16
C VAL A 707 -31.95 -11.81 -44.56
N ALA A 708 -33.14 -11.93 -43.98
CA ALA A 708 -34.24 -10.97 -43.98
C ALA A 708 -35.26 -11.36 -42.89
N ASP A 709 -36.27 -10.53 -42.63
CA ASP A 709 -37.33 -10.75 -41.62
C ASP A 709 -37.89 -12.18 -41.65
N GLY A 710 -37.65 -12.95 -40.58
CA GLY A 710 -38.08 -14.35 -40.44
C GLY A 710 -37.40 -15.37 -41.37
N GLN A 711 -36.56 -14.93 -42.33
CA GLN A 711 -35.88 -15.76 -43.32
C GLN A 711 -34.48 -16.17 -42.81
N TYR A 712 -34.46 -17.27 -42.05
CA TYR A 712 -33.24 -17.92 -41.59
C TYR A 712 -32.66 -18.84 -42.68
N ASP A 713 -31.42 -18.59 -43.12
CA ASP A 713 -30.63 -19.51 -43.93
C ASP A 713 -29.56 -20.19 -43.04
N PRO A 714 -29.59 -21.52 -42.84
CA PRO A 714 -28.60 -22.23 -42.04
C PRO A 714 -27.18 -22.25 -42.64
N ASN A 715 -26.99 -21.82 -43.89
CA ASN A 715 -25.70 -21.83 -44.58
C ASN A 715 -25.11 -20.42 -44.74
N ALA A 716 -25.87 -19.37 -44.41
CA ALA A 716 -25.37 -18.00 -44.46
C ALA A 716 -24.48 -17.73 -43.24
N VAL A 717 -23.24 -17.30 -43.46
CA VAL A 717 -22.30 -16.91 -42.42
C VAL A 717 -22.40 -15.39 -42.25
N ASP A 718 -22.47 -14.90 -41.01
CA ASP A 718 -22.29 -13.47 -40.77
C ASP A 718 -20.82 -13.05 -40.95
N GLN A 719 -20.60 -11.82 -41.40
CA GLN A 719 -19.27 -11.24 -41.58
C GLN A 719 -19.08 -9.96 -40.74
N GLN A 720 -20.16 -9.48 -40.11
CA GLN A 720 -20.13 -8.42 -39.10
C GLN A 720 -19.65 -9.00 -37.76
N LEU A 721 -18.92 -8.20 -36.98
CA LEU A 721 -18.44 -8.57 -35.64
C LEU A 721 -19.60 -8.97 -34.71
N GLY A 722 -19.47 -10.06 -33.94
CA GLY A 722 -20.42 -10.43 -32.90
C GLY A 722 -20.30 -9.54 -31.65
N VAL A 723 -21.38 -9.34 -30.90
CA VAL A 723 -21.36 -8.53 -29.66
C VAL A 723 -20.33 -9.05 -28.65
N MET A 724 -20.25 -10.36 -28.40
CA MET A 724 -19.29 -10.90 -27.42
C MET A 724 -17.84 -10.76 -27.88
N LEU A 725 -17.59 -10.91 -29.18
CA LEU A 725 -16.28 -10.64 -29.76
C LEU A 725 -15.87 -9.17 -29.53
N MET A 726 -16.77 -8.23 -29.82
CA MET A 726 -16.52 -6.80 -29.57
C MET A 726 -16.26 -6.50 -28.09
N LEU A 727 -17.02 -7.10 -27.16
CA LEU A 727 -16.76 -6.96 -25.72
C LEU A 727 -15.37 -7.46 -25.32
N LYS A 728 -14.90 -8.58 -25.89
CA LYS A 728 -13.56 -9.15 -25.61
C LYS A 728 -12.40 -8.20 -25.96
N HIS A 729 -12.63 -7.23 -26.84
CA HIS A 729 -11.63 -6.24 -27.25
C HIS A 729 -11.63 -4.96 -26.39
N ILE A 730 -12.64 -4.74 -25.53
CA ILE A 730 -12.83 -3.46 -24.82
C ILE A 730 -13.12 -3.58 -23.30
N MET A 731 -12.98 -4.79 -22.72
CA MET A 731 -13.25 -5.11 -21.31
C MET A 731 -12.06 -5.78 -20.61
#